data_AF-A0A389MM36-F1
#
_entry.id   AF-A0A389MM36-F1
#
_cell.length_a   1.000
_cell.length_b   1.000
_cell.length_c   1.000
_cell.angle_alpha   90.00
_cell.angle_beta   90.00
_cell.angle_gamma   90.00
#
_symmetry.space_group_name_H-M   'P 1'
#
loop_
_entity.id
_entity.type
_entity.pdbx_description
1 polymer ?
#
loop_
_entity_poly.entity_id
_entity_poly.type
_entity_poly.pdbx_seq_one_letter_code
_entity_poly.pdbx_strand_id
1 'polypeptide(L)'
;MTPRIVYITPNAVLPANRGGRLRSHHLWRALSALGEVHTLVVGDTPPAVQRAQLRRSRTRILPRRRYQAARLAEALAAGKPFAEPGLWEVTGAGSLPAEVEAELAGADALVRHCLNAGRIERILDRVRALAPNLVVLCDTAMGVLAPEIRALGIPVVCGPHNHDSSLYASMALATPDPAVARWNTAAGAAFDEAERFMAPHVDQLWVCSEGDRRRFSDLVPAALIRVVPNVWDVGPPSPLPESRDLVFVGQGGYYPNEDAGLRLVAISRRLDALGVSHRLRLVGRAAASVRLAAAGAPSVEVLGEVPAVEPIMDEAALVPIALTLGGGTRLKILEAMAAGRPVLTTPIGIEGIEAEDGVHALIEPDLDAFPERIAGLLADRGAAQALALRGHALVAERYSREALLGIVRGCLADLGLSGRPEPAILGHNLGAEVRDEEITFNPDTRLLLWRFETRLAAGIAALSAVLDFGTESEVPNAFATLRERPKGFVLVECACVLPAEVPPFAAALVLSAWGAEVLRHRPPPDIPQENAGLLTLERTGEGLRATGWARGPARVQAAGDEPAPVRPDARGGFEIVLSGPGGGPIAVMPESGTGQSFTQASGWLEPRRPSSLRMMRLADRHRGETAWLIGNGPSVRIEDLEALQGRLTFGFNRLYLAYGQTAFRPTYTVTGDAQMIEDFGQEIVDRAGGTVFVVHDHPPDILGDYVFVRMLPIFPPLFSLAPEEVVSPGGSSLYMAMQIAYRMGVRRFFVYGADFRFTFDRARSRDRFRIATGDGNHFIPGYRSGRAWCPPSLKDIGAGFLAARRMMEREGGFVRNASRGGALEMFERTPFEAALAESAAPAASGPVWKAGAWR
;
A
#
# COMPACT_ATOMS: atom_id res chain seq x y z
N MET A 1 4.13 16.75 -29.63
CA MET A 1 3.32 17.51 -28.64
C MET A 1 2.98 16.60 -27.44
N THR A 2 2.60 17.15 -26.29
CA THR A 2 2.07 16.30 -25.18
C THR A 2 0.69 15.77 -25.55
N PRO A 3 0.39 14.47 -25.37
CA PRO A 3 -0.91 13.91 -25.70
C PRO A 3 -2.03 14.54 -24.83
N ARG A 4 -3.11 14.96 -25.50
CA ARG A 4 -4.37 15.41 -24.89
C ARG A 4 -5.48 14.53 -25.44
N ILE A 5 -5.85 13.54 -24.65
CA ILE A 5 -6.56 12.34 -25.10
C ILE A 5 -7.99 12.36 -24.58
N VAL A 6 -8.97 12.12 -25.46
CA VAL A 6 -10.30 11.68 -25.04
C VAL A 6 -10.38 10.17 -25.20
N TYR A 7 -10.51 9.47 -24.07
CA TYR A 7 -10.63 8.02 -24.01
C TYR A 7 -12.10 7.62 -23.87
N ILE A 8 -12.68 7.01 -24.90
CA ILE A 8 -14.09 6.62 -24.93
C ILE A 8 -14.18 5.10 -24.81
N THR A 9 -14.92 4.62 -23.81
CA THR A 9 -15.05 3.19 -23.52
C THR A 9 -16.47 2.84 -23.10
N PRO A 10 -17.00 1.64 -23.44
CA PRO A 10 -18.26 1.17 -22.90
C PRO A 10 -18.12 0.67 -21.46
N ASN A 11 -16.90 0.45 -20.98
CA ASN A 11 -16.59 -0.17 -19.70
C ASN A 11 -15.99 0.84 -18.71
N ALA A 12 -16.46 0.83 -17.47
CA ALA A 12 -15.91 1.62 -16.41
C ALA A 12 -14.49 1.13 -16.14
N VAL A 13 -13.54 2.07 -16.11
CA VAL A 13 -12.14 1.78 -15.79
C VAL A 13 -11.94 1.36 -14.33
N LEU A 14 -12.97 1.51 -13.49
CA LEU A 14 -13.01 1.01 -12.11
C LEU A 14 -14.43 0.54 -11.72
N PRO A 15 -14.57 -0.54 -10.93
CA PRO A 15 -13.49 -1.45 -10.51
C PRO A 15 -13.06 -2.36 -11.69
N ALA A 16 -11.77 -2.68 -11.76
CA ALA A 16 -11.20 -3.55 -12.79
C ALA A 16 -11.44 -5.02 -12.44
N ASN A 17 -12.68 -5.50 -12.61
CA ASN A 17 -13.13 -6.79 -12.06
C ASN A 17 -13.72 -7.77 -13.10
N ARG A 18 -13.56 -7.47 -14.39
CA ARG A 18 -13.94 -8.33 -15.53
C ARG A 18 -13.08 -8.01 -16.72
N GLY A 19 -12.91 -8.94 -17.66
CA GLY A 19 -11.93 -8.83 -18.74
C GLY A 19 -11.94 -7.48 -19.49
N GLY A 20 -13.10 -7.06 -20.01
CA GLY A 20 -13.22 -5.76 -20.71
C GLY A 20 -12.91 -4.54 -19.83
N ARG A 21 -13.21 -4.61 -18.52
CA ARG A 21 -12.84 -3.53 -17.57
C ARG A 21 -11.35 -3.55 -17.23
N LEU A 22 -10.75 -4.73 -17.12
CA LEU A 22 -9.30 -4.90 -16.88
C LEU A 22 -8.48 -4.30 -18.02
N ARG A 23 -8.80 -4.64 -19.28
CA ARG A 23 -8.17 -4.00 -20.44
C ARG A 23 -8.40 -2.49 -20.45
N SER A 24 -9.66 -2.07 -20.28
CA SER A 24 -9.99 -0.64 -20.27
C SER A 24 -9.23 0.13 -19.20
N HIS A 25 -9.03 -0.48 -18.03
CA HIS A 25 -8.28 0.05 -16.91
C HIS A 25 -6.77 0.14 -17.19
N HIS A 26 -6.15 -0.92 -17.70
CA HIS A 26 -4.71 -0.93 -18.03
C HIS A 26 -4.38 0.07 -19.13
N LEU A 27 -5.22 0.16 -20.16
CA LEU A 27 -5.03 1.14 -21.22
C LEU A 27 -5.22 2.57 -20.72
N TRP A 28 -6.27 2.82 -19.92
CA TRP A 28 -6.48 4.12 -19.27
C TRP A 28 -5.29 4.52 -18.39
N ARG A 29 -4.69 3.58 -17.65
CA ARG A 29 -3.47 3.81 -16.85
C ARG A 29 -2.28 4.17 -17.72
N ALA A 30 -2.03 3.43 -18.80
CA ALA A 30 -0.92 3.70 -19.71
C ALA A 30 -1.07 5.07 -20.39
N LEU A 31 -2.26 5.40 -20.89
CA LEU A 31 -2.55 6.71 -21.49
C LEU A 31 -2.41 7.84 -20.46
N SER A 32 -2.90 7.64 -19.23
CA SER A 32 -2.83 8.65 -18.16
C SER A 32 -1.40 8.95 -17.72
N ALA A 33 -0.49 7.99 -17.85
CA ALA A 33 0.94 8.15 -17.59
C ALA A 33 1.70 8.86 -18.73
N LEU A 34 1.10 8.92 -19.93
CA LEU A 34 1.72 9.49 -21.12
C LEU A 34 1.09 10.80 -21.58
N GLY A 35 -0.07 11.18 -21.04
CA GLY A 35 -0.74 12.43 -21.41
C GLY A 35 -1.88 12.83 -20.49
N GLU A 36 -2.52 13.94 -20.86
CA GLU A 36 -3.76 14.40 -20.23
C GLU A 36 -4.94 13.57 -20.75
N VAL A 37 -5.69 12.90 -19.87
CA VAL A 37 -6.76 11.98 -20.28
C VAL A 37 -8.11 12.41 -19.74
N HIS A 38 -9.07 12.61 -20.64
CA HIS A 38 -10.49 12.79 -20.32
C HIS A 38 -11.24 11.53 -20.70
N THR A 39 -11.89 10.87 -19.73
CA THR A 39 -12.53 9.58 -19.99
C THR A 39 -14.05 9.73 -20.15
N LEU A 40 -14.63 9.15 -21.19
CA LEU A 40 -16.06 9.06 -21.41
C LEU A 40 -16.51 7.59 -21.32
N VAL A 41 -17.20 7.24 -20.24
CA VAL A 41 -17.77 5.89 -20.05
C VAL A 41 -19.21 5.88 -20.56
N VAL A 42 -19.51 5.12 -21.61
CA VAL A 42 -20.79 5.18 -22.35
C VAL A 42 -21.73 4.01 -22.03
N GLY A 43 -21.21 2.89 -21.55
CA GLY A 43 -22.00 1.69 -21.33
C GLY A 43 -22.41 1.51 -19.88
N ASP A 44 -21.51 0.88 -19.12
CA ASP A 44 -21.79 0.48 -17.77
C ASP A 44 -21.87 1.65 -16.78
N THR A 45 -22.55 1.40 -15.66
CA THR A 45 -22.62 2.33 -14.55
C THR A 45 -21.93 1.67 -13.37
N PRO A 46 -20.76 2.17 -12.94
CA PRO A 46 -20.06 1.61 -11.79
C PRO A 46 -20.85 1.88 -10.49
N PRO A 47 -20.55 1.16 -9.39
CA PRO A 47 -21.22 1.39 -8.12
C PRO A 47 -20.94 2.81 -7.58
N ALA A 48 -21.77 3.30 -6.65
CA ALA A 48 -21.79 4.71 -6.25
C ALA A 48 -20.44 5.23 -5.75
N VAL A 49 -19.70 4.41 -5.00
CA VAL A 49 -18.37 4.74 -4.47
C VAL A 49 -17.38 4.97 -5.62
N GLN A 50 -17.33 4.08 -6.59
CA GLN A 50 -16.45 4.21 -7.75
C GLN A 50 -16.90 5.33 -8.69
N ARG A 51 -18.20 5.62 -8.82
CA ARG A 51 -18.65 6.83 -9.56
C ARG A 51 -18.10 8.11 -8.96
N ALA A 52 -18.06 8.20 -7.63
CA ALA A 52 -17.51 9.37 -6.95
C ALA A 52 -15.99 9.49 -7.14
N GLN A 53 -15.26 8.37 -7.22
CA GLN A 53 -13.85 8.35 -7.58
C GLN A 53 -13.64 8.81 -9.04
N LEU A 54 -14.36 8.19 -9.98
CA LEU A 54 -14.22 8.46 -11.41
C LEU A 54 -14.60 9.90 -11.80
N ARG A 55 -15.66 10.48 -11.23
CA ARG A 55 -16.05 11.86 -11.53
C ARG A 55 -14.94 12.88 -11.25
N ARG A 56 -13.96 12.54 -10.40
CA ARG A 56 -12.83 13.40 -10.04
C ARG A 56 -11.59 13.14 -10.89
N SER A 57 -11.48 11.97 -11.52
CA SER A 57 -10.46 11.62 -12.53
C SER A 57 -10.83 12.09 -13.95
N ARG A 58 -11.50 13.25 -14.06
CA ARG A 58 -12.01 13.80 -15.34
C ARG A 58 -12.85 12.78 -16.14
N THR A 59 -13.44 11.80 -15.46
CA THR A 59 -14.27 10.78 -16.10
C THR A 59 -15.73 11.21 -16.08
N ARG A 60 -16.34 11.28 -17.26
CA ARG A 60 -17.78 11.46 -17.41
C ARG A 60 -18.43 10.11 -17.65
N ILE A 61 -19.41 9.79 -16.80
CA ILE A 61 -20.23 8.59 -16.97
C ILE A 61 -21.52 9.00 -17.66
N LEU A 62 -21.70 8.46 -18.86
CA LEU A 62 -22.92 8.49 -19.63
C LEU A 62 -23.52 7.07 -19.48
N PRO A 63 -24.49 6.86 -18.59
CA PRO A 63 -25.03 5.52 -18.39
C PRO A 63 -25.80 5.04 -19.63
N ARG A 64 -25.70 3.75 -19.94
CA ARG A 64 -26.51 3.13 -20.97
C ARG A 64 -28.01 3.24 -20.64
N ARG A 65 -28.81 3.63 -21.62
CA ARG A 65 -30.27 3.48 -21.55
C ARG A 65 -30.60 2.00 -21.79
N ARG A 66 -31.36 1.39 -20.90
CA ARG A 66 -31.91 0.04 -21.13
C ARG A 66 -33.24 0.18 -21.86
N TYR A 67 -33.37 -0.52 -22.97
CA TYR A 67 -34.67 -0.77 -23.59
C TYR A 67 -35.56 -1.65 -22.70
N GLN A 68 -36.88 -1.51 -22.87
CA GLN A 68 -37.87 -2.25 -22.11
C GLN A 68 -38.55 -3.27 -23.03
N ALA A 69 -38.26 -4.56 -22.84
CA ALA A 69 -38.82 -5.65 -23.66
C ALA A 69 -40.36 -5.62 -23.74
N ALA A 70 -41.04 -5.21 -22.66
CA ALA A 70 -42.49 -5.02 -22.64
C ALA A 70 -42.99 -4.03 -23.71
N ARG A 71 -42.23 -2.94 -23.97
CA ARG A 71 -42.59 -1.93 -24.98
C ARG A 71 -42.46 -2.42 -26.42
N LEU A 72 -41.50 -3.31 -26.69
CA LEU A 72 -41.39 -3.98 -28.00
C LEU A 72 -42.56 -4.92 -28.24
N ALA A 73 -42.87 -5.75 -27.24
CA ALA A 73 -44.00 -6.66 -27.31
C ALA A 73 -45.32 -5.89 -27.54
N GLU A 74 -45.53 -4.78 -26.82
CA GLU A 74 -46.69 -3.90 -27.00
C GLU A 74 -46.74 -3.27 -28.40
N ALA A 75 -45.61 -2.80 -28.93
CA ALA A 75 -45.57 -2.14 -30.23
C ALA A 75 -45.76 -3.12 -31.39
N LEU A 76 -45.12 -4.30 -31.34
CA LEU A 76 -45.31 -5.39 -32.29
C LEU A 76 -46.76 -5.87 -32.30
N ALA A 77 -47.35 -6.08 -31.11
CA ALA A 77 -48.75 -6.49 -30.99
C ALA A 77 -49.73 -5.44 -31.52
N ALA A 78 -49.36 -4.15 -31.50
CA ALA A 78 -50.20 -3.05 -31.96
C ALA A 78 -49.91 -2.61 -33.41
N GLY A 79 -48.99 -3.27 -34.13
CA GLY A 79 -48.53 -2.83 -35.46
C GLY A 79 -47.98 -1.40 -35.47
N LYS A 80 -47.49 -0.93 -34.33
CA LYS A 80 -47.01 0.45 -34.16
C LYS A 80 -45.52 0.52 -34.52
N PRO A 81 -45.07 1.67 -35.05
CA PRO A 81 -43.64 1.95 -35.15
C PRO A 81 -42.99 1.82 -33.76
N PHE A 82 -41.92 1.04 -33.66
CA PHE A 82 -41.12 0.90 -32.45
C PHE A 82 -39.72 1.46 -32.66
N ALA A 83 -39.05 1.82 -31.56
CA ALA A 83 -37.63 2.09 -31.62
C ALA A 83 -36.89 0.75 -31.77
N GLU A 84 -36.15 0.59 -32.86
CA GLU A 84 -35.41 -0.62 -33.20
C GLU A 84 -34.49 -1.02 -32.03
N PRO A 85 -34.61 -2.26 -31.50
CA PRO A 85 -33.82 -2.71 -30.36
C PRO A 85 -32.35 -2.82 -30.75
N GLY A 86 -31.44 -2.43 -29.86
CA GLY A 86 -30.02 -2.74 -30.05
C GLY A 86 -29.72 -4.20 -29.76
N LEU A 87 -28.60 -4.73 -30.29
CA LEU A 87 -28.23 -6.14 -30.23
C LEU A 87 -28.59 -6.77 -28.87
N TRP A 88 -27.93 -6.39 -27.77
CA TRP A 88 -28.13 -7.06 -26.47
C TRP A 88 -29.44 -6.73 -25.71
N GLU A 89 -30.47 -6.23 -26.39
CA GLU A 89 -31.79 -5.94 -25.82
C GLU A 89 -32.82 -7.04 -26.11
N VAL A 90 -32.49 -7.93 -27.04
CA VAL A 90 -33.27 -9.12 -27.44
C VAL A 90 -32.65 -10.44 -26.96
N THR A 91 -31.53 -10.38 -26.22
CA THR A 91 -30.84 -11.57 -25.67
C THR A 91 -31.79 -12.44 -24.84
N GLY A 92 -31.87 -13.73 -25.17
CA GLY A 92 -32.68 -14.69 -24.42
C GLY A 92 -34.18 -14.64 -24.68
N ALA A 93 -34.65 -13.83 -25.63
CA ALA A 93 -35.97 -14.07 -26.25
C ALA A 93 -35.90 -15.37 -27.07
N GLY A 94 -37.01 -16.10 -27.18
CA GLY A 94 -37.10 -17.34 -27.97
C GLY A 94 -36.91 -17.13 -29.48
N SER A 95 -37.83 -17.61 -30.31
CA SER A 95 -37.82 -17.24 -31.74
C SER A 95 -38.15 -15.75 -31.88
N LEU A 96 -37.18 -14.94 -32.32
CA LEU A 96 -37.43 -13.56 -32.72
C LEU A 96 -38.21 -13.54 -34.04
N PRO A 97 -39.12 -12.58 -34.25
CA PRO A 97 -39.73 -12.35 -35.56
C PRO A 97 -38.63 -12.08 -36.61
N ALA A 98 -38.82 -12.56 -37.83
CA ALA A 98 -37.83 -12.44 -38.91
C ALA A 98 -37.48 -10.97 -39.22
N GLU A 99 -38.42 -10.03 -39.05
CA GLU A 99 -38.15 -8.59 -39.24
C GLU A 99 -37.15 -8.06 -38.20
N VAL A 100 -37.27 -8.48 -36.93
CA VAL A 100 -36.36 -8.09 -35.84
C VAL A 100 -34.99 -8.75 -36.03
N GLU A 101 -34.94 -9.99 -36.53
CA GLU A 101 -33.70 -10.70 -36.79
C GLU A 101 -32.88 -10.04 -37.92
N ALA A 102 -33.54 -9.54 -38.97
CA ALA A 102 -32.88 -8.79 -40.04
C ALA A 102 -32.30 -7.45 -39.57
N GLU A 103 -32.98 -6.74 -38.66
CA GLU A 103 -32.50 -5.48 -38.09
C GLU A 103 -31.28 -5.66 -37.17
N LEU A 104 -31.12 -6.83 -36.54
CA LEU A 104 -30.00 -7.15 -35.64
C LEU A 104 -28.69 -7.45 -36.38
N ALA A 105 -28.72 -7.59 -37.71
CA ALA A 105 -27.55 -7.88 -38.52
C ALA A 105 -26.84 -6.62 -39.06
N GLY A 106 -27.43 -5.42 -38.93
CA GLY A 106 -26.85 -4.17 -39.42
C GLY A 106 -25.69 -3.62 -38.55
N ALA A 107 -24.78 -2.83 -39.10
CA ALA A 107 -23.67 -2.18 -38.36
C ALA A 107 -24.19 -1.30 -37.21
N ASP A 108 -25.36 -0.71 -37.39
CA ASP A 108 -25.98 0.13 -36.39
C ASP A 108 -26.69 -0.68 -35.29
N ALA A 109 -26.87 -2.01 -35.41
CA ALA A 109 -27.42 -2.84 -34.33
C ALA A 109 -26.56 -2.78 -33.05
N LEU A 110 -25.24 -2.68 -33.21
CA LEU A 110 -24.29 -2.45 -32.12
C LEU A 110 -24.36 -1.01 -31.58
N VAL A 111 -24.62 -0.05 -32.47
CA VAL A 111 -24.74 1.38 -32.17
C VAL A 111 -26.04 1.67 -31.41
N ARG A 112 -27.20 1.16 -31.85
CA ARG A 112 -28.52 1.32 -31.21
C ARG A 112 -28.52 0.90 -29.74
N HIS A 113 -27.69 -0.08 -29.40
CA HIS A 113 -27.54 -0.60 -28.06
C HIS A 113 -26.92 0.40 -27.05
N CYS A 114 -26.04 1.28 -27.55
CA CYS A 114 -25.19 2.14 -26.72
C CYS A 114 -25.17 3.62 -27.13
N LEU A 115 -25.52 3.99 -28.35
CA LEU A 115 -25.15 5.23 -29.06
C LEU A 115 -26.23 5.64 -30.10
N ASN A 116 -27.38 6.17 -29.70
CA ASN A 116 -28.29 6.79 -30.68
C ASN A 116 -27.74 8.13 -31.22
N ALA A 117 -28.29 8.63 -32.34
CA ALA A 117 -27.83 9.87 -33.00
C ALA A 117 -27.65 11.06 -32.02
N GLY A 118 -28.66 11.35 -31.19
CA GLY A 118 -28.56 12.44 -30.22
C GLY A 118 -27.52 12.17 -29.10
N ARG A 119 -27.16 10.92 -28.85
CA ARG A 119 -26.07 10.56 -27.92
C ARG A 119 -24.70 10.70 -28.57
N ILE A 120 -24.57 10.32 -29.84
CA ILE A 120 -23.38 10.56 -30.65
C ILE A 120 -23.10 12.07 -30.66
N GLU A 121 -24.10 12.90 -30.99
CA GLU A 121 -23.97 14.36 -30.97
C GLU A 121 -23.48 14.90 -29.61
N ARG A 122 -24.08 14.47 -28.49
CA ARG A 122 -23.61 14.87 -27.15
C ARG A 122 -22.17 14.44 -26.85
N ILE A 123 -21.73 13.30 -27.37
CA ILE A 123 -20.34 12.85 -27.24
C ILE A 123 -19.44 13.74 -28.08
N LEU A 124 -19.81 14.02 -29.33
CA LEU A 124 -19.07 14.89 -30.24
C LEU A 124 -18.95 16.32 -29.71
N ASP A 125 -20.02 16.90 -29.18
CA ASP A 125 -19.99 18.22 -28.53
C ASP A 125 -19.01 18.24 -27.36
N ARG A 126 -18.95 17.15 -26.58
CA ARG A 126 -18.00 17.03 -25.50
C ARG A 126 -16.57 16.91 -26.02
N VAL A 127 -16.34 16.13 -27.08
CA VAL A 127 -15.03 16.02 -27.74
C VAL A 127 -14.58 17.39 -28.23
N ARG A 128 -15.44 18.15 -28.93
CA ARG A 128 -15.15 19.52 -29.37
C ARG A 128 -14.80 20.45 -28.21
N ALA A 129 -15.60 20.44 -27.14
CA ALA A 129 -15.36 21.27 -25.96
C ALA A 129 -14.03 20.92 -25.25
N LEU A 130 -13.61 19.65 -25.32
CA LEU A 130 -12.35 19.18 -24.74
C LEU A 130 -11.16 19.37 -25.66
N ALA A 131 -11.35 19.78 -26.93
CA ALA A 131 -10.31 20.02 -27.94
C ALA A 131 -9.08 19.08 -27.83
N PRO A 132 -9.25 17.75 -27.91
CA PRO A 132 -8.15 16.81 -27.85
C PRO A 132 -7.31 16.81 -29.13
N ASN A 133 -6.07 16.34 -29.03
CA ASN A 133 -5.24 16.02 -30.20
C ASN A 133 -5.22 14.53 -30.52
N LEU A 134 -5.98 13.72 -29.77
CA LEU A 134 -6.18 12.29 -30.01
C LEU A 134 -7.51 11.82 -29.39
N VAL A 135 -8.23 10.96 -30.09
CA VAL A 135 -9.34 10.19 -29.52
C VAL A 135 -9.00 8.71 -29.59
N VAL A 136 -9.13 8.03 -28.45
CA VAL A 136 -8.95 6.57 -28.35
C VAL A 136 -10.31 5.95 -28.07
N LEU A 137 -10.82 5.18 -29.04
CA LEU A 137 -12.06 4.42 -29.00
C LEU A 137 -11.76 3.00 -28.55
N CYS A 138 -12.12 2.67 -27.32
CA CYS A 138 -11.92 1.34 -26.74
C CYS A 138 -13.18 0.49 -26.95
N ASP A 139 -12.99 -0.75 -27.43
CA ASP A 139 -14.04 -1.69 -27.85
C ASP A 139 -14.61 -1.39 -29.25
N THR A 140 -14.92 -2.44 -30.01
CA THR A 140 -15.49 -2.37 -31.36
C THR A 140 -16.80 -1.58 -31.38
N ALA A 141 -17.60 -1.69 -30.30
CA ALA A 141 -18.85 -0.95 -30.18
C ALA A 141 -18.65 0.58 -30.12
N MET A 142 -17.47 1.08 -29.71
CA MET A 142 -17.13 2.50 -29.78
C MET A 142 -16.46 2.88 -31.09
N GLY A 143 -15.86 1.92 -31.81
CA GLY A 143 -15.21 2.11 -33.10
C GLY A 143 -16.11 2.73 -34.17
N VAL A 144 -17.42 2.53 -34.05
CA VAL A 144 -18.48 3.17 -34.86
C VAL A 144 -18.48 4.70 -34.80
N LEU A 145 -17.82 5.32 -33.81
CA LEU A 145 -17.62 6.77 -33.73
C LEU A 145 -16.46 7.26 -34.60
N ALA A 146 -15.62 6.38 -35.14
CA ALA A 146 -14.41 6.75 -35.87
C ALA A 146 -14.65 7.72 -37.05
N PRO A 147 -15.66 7.52 -37.93
CA PRO A 147 -15.92 8.44 -39.03
C PRO A 147 -16.25 9.86 -38.54
N GLU A 148 -17.11 9.96 -37.53
CA GLU A 148 -17.56 11.23 -36.94
C GLU A 148 -16.41 11.99 -36.27
N ILE A 149 -15.54 11.27 -35.54
CA ILE A 149 -14.37 11.89 -34.90
C ILE A 149 -13.37 12.34 -35.95
N ARG A 150 -13.12 11.52 -36.98
CA ARG A 150 -12.20 11.89 -38.07
C ARG A 150 -12.69 13.09 -38.86
N ALA A 151 -14.01 13.24 -39.02
CA ALA A 151 -14.62 14.42 -39.63
C ALA A 151 -14.36 15.72 -38.83
N LEU A 152 -14.03 15.62 -37.53
CA LEU A 152 -13.58 16.77 -36.73
C LEU A 152 -12.10 17.13 -36.95
N GLY A 153 -11.37 16.39 -37.79
CA GLY A 153 -9.94 16.58 -38.02
C GLY A 153 -9.05 16.10 -36.88
N ILE A 154 -9.56 15.21 -36.02
CA ILE A 154 -8.84 14.67 -34.86
C ILE A 154 -8.37 13.24 -35.19
N PRO A 155 -7.09 12.89 -34.94
CA PRO A 155 -6.61 11.52 -35.10
C PRO A 155 -7.39 10.51 -34.25
N VAL A 156 -7.68 9.35 -34.83
CA VAL A 156 -8.50 8.28 -34.24
C VAL A 156 -7.70 7.01 -34.07
N VAL A 157 -7.66 6.52 -32.84
CA VAL A 157 -7.18 5.17 -32.50
C VAL A 157 -8.39 4.33 -32.12
N CYS A 158 -8.53 3.16 -32.73
CA CYS A 158 -9.52 2.17 -32.31
C CYS A 158 -8.82 0.97 -31.67
N GLY A 159 -9.29 0.56 -30.50
CA GLY A 159 -8.75 -0.56 -29.73
C GLY A 159 -9.82 -1.62 -29.47
N PRO A 160 -10.16 -2.45 -30.47
CA PRO A 160 -11.08 -3.56 -30.27
C PRO A 160 -10.53 -4.54 -29.22
N HIS A 161 -11.43 -5.25 -28.53
CA HIS A 161 -11.03 -6.19 -27.47
C HIS A 161 -10.65 -7.56 -28.02
N ASN A 162 -11.21 -7.93 -29.17
CA ASN A 162 -10.90 -9.11 -29.96
C ASN A 162 -11.12 -8.75 -31.44
N HIS A 163 -10.83 -9.68 -32.35
CA HIS A 163 -11.58 -9.71 -33.61
C HIS A 163 -12.97 -10.32 -33.31
N ASP A 164 -13.94 -9.45 -33.04
CA ASP A 164 -15.22 -9.83 -32.44
C ASP A 164 -16.06 -10.65 -33.42
N SER A 165 -16.06 -10.33 -34.72
CA SER A 165 -16.77 -11.12 -35.73
C SER A 165 -16.34 -12.60 -35.74
N SER A 166 -15.02 -12.87 -35.73
CA SER A 166 -14.50 -14.25 -35.64
C SER A 166 -14.79 -14.90 -34.29
N LEU A 167 -14.73 -14.14 -33.19
CA LEU A 167 -15.07 -14.66 -31.86
C LEU A 167 -16.52 -15.16 -31.85
N TYR A 168 -17.48 -14.36 -32.31
CA TYR A 168 -18.89 -14.73 -32.31
C TYR A 168 -19.19 -15.84 -33.32
N ALA A 169 -18.55 -15.85 -34.49
CA ALA A 169 -18.64 -16.97 -35.42
C ALA A 169 -18.16 -18.29 -34.79
N SER A 170 -17.05 -18.27 -34.04
CA SER A 170 -16.55 -19.48 -33.38
C SER A 170 -17.50 -19.98 -32.28
N MET A 171 -18.10 -19.08 -31.51
CA MET A 171 -19.10 -19.43 -30.48
C MET A 171 -20.40 -19.96 -31.09
N ALA A 172 -20.81 -19.48 -32.28
CA ALA A 172 -21.99 -19.97 -32.98
C ALA A 172 -21.84 -21.43 -33.42
N LEU A 173 -20.65 -21.79 -33.93
CA LEU A 173 -20.35 -23.16 -34.37
C LEU A 173 -20.22 -24.16 -33.22
N ALA A 174 -19.84 -23.68 -32.04
CA ALA A 174 -19.47 -24.51 -30.91
C ALA A 174 -20.59 -24.80 -29.92
N THR A 175 -21.60 -23.94 -29.83
CA THR A 175 -22.67 -24.10 -28.85
C THR A 175 -23.67 -25.18 -29.31
N PRO A 176 -24.05 -26.12 -28.42
CA PRO A 176 -25.08 -27.11 -28.75
C PRO A 176 -26.51 -26.54 -28.69
N ASP A 177 -26.69 -25.34 -28.13
CA ASP A 177 -27.98 -24.66 -28.04
C ASP A 177 -28.28 -23.88 -29.35
N PRO A 178 -29.31 -24.28 -30.12
CA PRO A 178 -29.64 -23.62 -31.40
C PRO A 178 -30.04 -22.15 -31.25
N ALA A 179 -30.61 -21.74 -30.12
CA ALA A 179 -30.97 -20.34 -29.89
C ALA A 179 -29.71 -19.49 -29.66
N VAL A 180 -28.74 -20.02 -28.89
CA VAL A 180 -27.44 -19.37 -28.69
C VAL A 180 -26.62 -19.35 -29.98
N ALA A 181 -26.72 -20.40 -30.82
CA ALA A 181 -26.06 -20.44 -32.12
C ALA A 181 -26.58 -19.34 -33.05
N ARG A 182 -27.91 -19.25 -33.23
CA ARG A 182 -28.55 -18.18 -34.03
C ARG A 182 -28.16 -16.80 -33.53
N TRP A 183 -28.21 -16.60 -32.21
CA TRP A 183 -27.81 -15.35 -31.57
C TRP A 183 -26.35 -14.95 -31.90
N ASN A 184 -25.41 -15.88 -31.73
CA ASN A 184 -24.00 -15.62 -32.00
C ASN A 184 -23.73 -15.38 -33.48
N THR A 185 -24.47 -16.03 -34.40
CA THR A 185 -24.39 -15.75 -35.84
C THR A 185 -24.81 -14.31 -36.14
N ALA A 186 -25.95 -13.86 -35.62
CA ALA A 186 -26.42 -12.48 -35.81
C ALA A 186 -25.44 -11.46 -35.21
N ALA A 187 -24.95 -11.72 -33.99
CA ALA A 187 -23.93 -10.87 -33.36
C ALA A 187 -22.64 -10.82 -34.18
N GLY A 188 -22.19 -11.95 -34.73
CA GLY A 188 -20.99 -12.03 -35.57
C GLY A 188 -21.12 -11.18 -36.84
N ALA A 189 -22.27 -11.22 -37.51
CA ALA A 189 -22.55 -10.38 -38.68
C ALA A 189 -22.55 -8.88 -38.33
N ALA A 190 -23.17 -8.49 -37.21
CA ALA A 190 -23.18 -7.10 -36.77
C ALA A 190 -21.77 -6.58 -36.43
N PHE A 191 -20.93 -7.40 -35.78
CA PHE A 191 -19.53 -7.06 -35.51
C PHE A 191 -18.71 -6.95 -36.77
N ASP A 192 -18.90 -7.85 -37.74
CA ASP A 192 -18.22 -7.83 -39.02
C ASP A 192 -18.53 -6.54 -39.80
N GLU A 193 -19.78 -6.10 -39.81
CA GLU A 193 -20.17 -4.84 -40.43
C GLU A 193 -19.57 -3.62 -39.70
N ALA A 194 -19.58 -3.61 -38.36
CA ALA A 194 -18.97 -2.53 -37.58
C ALA A 194 -17.44 -2.47 -37.72
N GLU A 195 -16.77 -3.62 -37.81
CA GLU A 195 -15.33 -3.73 -38.06
C GLU A 195 -14.97 -3.12 -39.43
N ARG A 196 -15.72 -3.46 -40.48
CA ARG A 196 -15.55 -2.87 -41.81
C ARG A 196 -15.86 -1.38 -41.85
N PHE A 197 -16.91 -0.95 -41.14
CA PHE A 197 -17.31 0.45 -41.06
C PHE A 197 -16.26 1.32 -40.37
N MET A 198 -15.65 0.83 -39.29
CA MET A 198 -14.60 1.52 -38.55
C MET A 198 -13.28 1.60 -39.32
N ALA A 199 -12.88 0.50 -39.98
CA ALA A 199 -11.55 0.28 -40.56
C ALA A 199 -10.98 1.45 -41.41
N PRO A 200 -11.71 2.08 -42.35
CA PRO A 200 -11.14 3.14 -43.19
C PRO A 200 -10.91 4.47 -42.44
N HIS A 201 -11.43 4.60 -41.21
CA HIS A 201 -11.41 5.85 -40.46
C HIS A 201 -10.38 5.89 -39.34
N VAL A 202 -9.57 4.86 -39.16
CA VAL A 202 -8.54 4.84 -38.11
C VAL A 202 -7.19 5.34 -38.60
N ASP A 203 -6.46 6.03 -37.72
CA ASP A 203 -5.04 6.35 -37.90
C ASP A 203 -4.16 5.23 -37.33
N GLN A 204 -4.62 4.55 -36.27
CA GLN A 204 -4.07 3.26 -35.83
C GLN A 204 -5.17 2.34 -35.30
N LEU A 205 -4.97 1.03 -35.49
CA LEU A 205 -5.79 -0.03 -34.89
C LEU A 205 -4.98 -0.80 -33.84
N TRP A 206 -5.39 -0.75 -32.58
CA TRP A 206 -4.71 -1.37 -31.45
C TRP A 206 -5.34 -2.72 -31.09
N VAL A 207 -4.77 -3.80 -31.61
CA VAL A 207 -5.27 -5.18 -31.45
C VAL A 207 -4.58 -5.89 -30.29
N CYS A 208 -5.22 -6.90 -29.71
CA CYS A 208 -4.70 -7.59 -28.51
C CYS A 208 -3.61 -8.62 -28.82
N SER A 209 -3.53 -9.12 -30.04
CA SER A 209 -2.64 -10.22 -30.40
C SER A 209 -2.21 -10.16 -31.86
N GLU A 210 -1.13 -10.88 -32.15
CA GLU A 210 -0.66 -11.11 -33.51
C GLU A 210 -1.68 -11.89 -34.37
N GLY A 211 -2.50 -12.75 -33.73
CA GLY A 211 -3.63 -13.40 -34.39
C GLY A 211 -4.69 -12.40 -34.85
N ASP A 212 -5.03 -11.42 -33.99
CA ASP A 212 -5.97 -10.35 -34.35
C ASP A 212 -5.39 -9.43 -35.44
N ARG A 213 -4.08 -9.15 -35.39
CA ARG A 213 -3.41 -8.37 -36.46
C ARG A 213 -3.60 -8.99 -37.83
N ARG A 214 -3.45 -10.32 -37.93
CA ARG A 214 -3.69 -11.06 -39.18
C ARG A 214 -5.16 -11.05 -39.60
N ARG A 215 -6.10 -11.11 -38.66
CA ARG A 215 -7.54 -11.08 -39.00
C ARG A 215 -7.98 -9.71 -39.53
N PHE A 216 -7.41 -8.63 -38.99
CA PHE A 216 -7.69 -7.27 -39.44
C PHE A 216 -6.89 -6.81 -40.67
N SER A 217 -5.89 -7.57 -41.14
CA SER A 217 -5.01 -7.12 -42.23
C SER A 217 -5.73 -6.94 -43.58
N ASP A 218 -6.88 -7.59 -43.74
CA ASP A 218 -7.73 -7.46 -44.93
C ASP A 218 -8.56 -6.18 -44.91
N LEU A 219 -8.75 -5.58 -43.72
CA LEU A 219 -9.58 -4.39 -43.52
C LEU A 219 -8.76 -3.11 -43.30
N VAL A 220 -7.61 -3.23 -42.62
CA VAL A 220 -6.76 -2.10 -42.24
C VAL A 220 -5.33 -2.35 -42.74
N PRO A 221 -4.66 -1.35 -43.35
CA PRO A 221 -3.27 -1.50 -43.78
C PRO A 221 -2.38 -1.95 -42.61
N ALA A 222 -1.54 -2.97 -42.85
CA ALA A 222 -0.70 -3.57 -41.81
C ALA A 222 0.18 -2.54 -41.06
N ALA A 223 0.60 -1.47 -41.74
CA ALA A 223 1.39 -0.37 -41.16
C ALA A 223 0.64 0.47 -40.13
N LEU A 224 -0.70 0.37 -40.04
CA LEU A 224 -1.54 1.07 -39.06
C LEU A 224 -1.98 0.16 -37.92
N ILE A 225 -1.81 -1.16 -38.04
CA ILE A 225 -2.17 -2.11 -36.98
C ILE A 225 -1.01 -2.21 -35.98
N ARG A 226 -1.31 -2.05 -34.70
CA ARG A 226 -0.35 -2.17 -33.59
C ARG A 226 -0.84 -3.24 -32.63
N VAL A 227 0.05 -4.16 -32.23
CA VAL A 227 -0.26 -5.14 -31.19
C VAL A 227 -0.06 -4.48 -29.84
N VAL A 228 -1.17 -4.23 -29.14
CA VAL A 228 -1.23 -3.68 -27.79
C VAL A 228 -1.88 -4.74 -26.90
N PRO A 229 -1.07 -5.66 -26.33
CA PRO A 229 -1.58 -6.84 -25.68
C PRO A 229 -2.33 -6.53 -24.40
N ASN A 230 -3.14 -7.49 -23.96
CA ASN A 230 -3.64 -7.48 -22.60
C ASN A 230 -2.48 -7.74 -21.65
N VAL A 231 -2.45 -7.03 -20.52
CA VAL A 231 -1.37 -7.09 -19.54
C VAL A 231 -1.90 -7.37 -18.14
N TRP A 232 -1.00 -7.72 -17.24
CA TRP A 232 -1.25 -7.89 -15.82
C TRP A 232 -0.21 -7.14 -14.99
N ASP A 233 -0.57 -6.72 -13.78
CA ASP A 233 0.39 -6.13 -12.84
C ASP A 233 1.27 -7.26 -12.25
N VAL A 234 2.59 -7.13 -12.37
CA VAL A 234 3.54 -8.19 -11.97
C VAL A 234 4.27 -7.80 -10.70
N GLY A 235 4.12 -8.61 -9.65
CA GLY A 235 4.92 -8.53 -8.42
C GLY A 235 6.10 -9.53 -8.44
N PRO A 236 6.91 -9.59 -7.38
CA PRO A 236 7.85 -10.68 -7.22
C PRO A 236 7.10 -12.02 -7.24
N PRO A 237 7.66 -13.09 -7.85
CA PRO A 237 7.00 -14.38 -7.87
C PRO A 237 6.90 -14.93 -6.44
N SER A 238 5.71 -15.41 -6.08
CA SER A 238 5.51 -16.10 -4.82
C SER A 238 6.07 -17.53 -4.92
N PRO A 239 6.69 -18.08 -3.85
CA PRO A 239 7.04 -19.50 -3.80
C PRO A 239 5.81 -20.38 -4.05
N LEU A 240 5.99 -21.58 -4.61
CA LEU A 240 4.89 -22.53 -4.67
C LEU A 240 4.41 -22.87 -3.24
N PRO A 241 3.10 -22.98 -3.00
CA PRO A 241 2.56 -23.37 -1.70
C PRO A 241 2.76 -24.86 -1.46
N GLU A 242 2.68 -25.32 -0.21
CA GLU A 242 2.65 -26.77 0.10
C GLU A 242 1.31 -27.43 -0.25
N SER A 243 0.27 -26.62 -0.52
CA SER A 243 -1.03 -27.10 -0.97
C SER A 243 -0.92 -27.92 -2.27
N ARG A 244 -2.00 -28.65 -2.57
CA ARG A 244 -2.20 -29.31 -3.88
C ARG A 244 -3.45 -28.74 -4.57
N ASP A 245 -3.69 -27.45 -4.34
CA ASP A 245 -4.89 -26.77 -4.83
C ASP A 245 -4.76 -26.48 -6.32
N LEU A 246 -5.83 -26.79 -7.04
CA LEU A 246 -6.03 -26.41 -8.43
C LEU A 246 -6.98 -25.22 -8.45
N VAL A 247 -6.58 -24.09 -9.04
CA VAL A 247 -7.42 -22.88 -9.04
C VAL A 247 -7.88 -22.56 -10.46
N PHE A 248 -9.18 -22.30 -10.61
CA PHE A 248 -9.76 -21.78 -11.85
C PHE A 248 -10.64 -20.56 -11.55
N VAL A 249 -10.32 -19.45 -12.20
CA VAL A 249 -11.06 -18.18 -12.07
C VAL A 249 -11.95 -17.98 -13.30
N GLY A 250 -13.26 -17.87 -13.07
CA GLY A 250 -14.27 -17.79 -14.13
C GLY A 250 -15.39 -16.80 -13.83
N GLN A 251 -15.82 -16.06 -14.87
CA GLN A 251 -17.01 -15.22 -14.83
C GLN A 251 -18.22 -16.00 -15.36
N GLY A 252 -19.31 -16.03 -14.59
CA GLY A 252 -20.57 -16.66 -14.99
C GLY A 252 -21.33 -15.87 -16.06
N GLY A 253 -22.17 -16.58 -16.82
CA GLY A 253 -22.88 -16.03 -17.98
C GLY A 253 -21.99 -15.87 -19.22
N TYR A 254 -20.77 -16.39 -19.19
CA TYR A 254 -19.89 -16.52 -20.35
C TYR A 254 -19.63 -18.00 -20.62
N TYR A 255 -20.23 -18.52 -21.69
CA TYR A 255 -20.29 -19.95 -21.98
C TYR A 255 -18.92 -20.66 -21.97
N PRO A 256 -17.83 -20.10 -22.52
CA PRO A 256 -16.50 -20.75 -22.45
C PRO A 256 -16.02 -21.02 -21.02
N ASN A 257 -16.34 -20.17 -20.04
CA ASN A 257 -15.97 -20.41 -18.64
C ASN A 257 -16.85 -21.51 -18.01
N GLU A 258 -18.11 -21.61 -18.42
CA GLU A 258 -19.02 -22.65 -17.94
C GLU A 258 -18.59 -24.03 -18.43
N ASP A 259 -18.32 -24.17 -19.73
CA ASP A 259 -17.82 -25.41 -20.34
C ASP A 259 -16.47 -25.84 -19.73
N ALA A 260 -15.51 -24.91 -19.57
CA ALA A 260 -14.25 -25.21 -18.88
C ALA A 260 -14.45 -25.64 -17.42
N GLY A 261 -15.37 -25.00 -16.69
CA GLY A 261 -15.71 -25.39 -15.32
C GLY A 261 -16.25 -26.81 -15.24
N LEU A 262 -17.16 -27.20 -16.14
CA LEU A 262 -17.70 -28.56 -16.22
C LEU A 262 -16.61 -29.60 -16.54
N ARG A 263 -15.72 -29.28 -17.49
CA ARG A 263 -14.57 -30.14 -17.85
C ARG A 263 -13.63 -30.32 -16.67
N LEU A 264 -13.32 -29.25 -15.94
CA LEU A 264 -12.45 -29.33 -14.76
C LEU A 264 -13.08 -30.17 -13.63
N VAL A 265 -14.39 -30.12 -13.44
CA VAL A 265 -15.09 -31.02 -12.49
C VAL A 265 -14.95 -32.48 -12.93
N ALA A 266 -15.09 -32.78 -14.23
CA ALA A 266 -14.88 -34.14 -14.75
C ALA A 266 -13.42 -34.59 -14.60
N ILE A 267 -12.45 -33.71 -14.86
CA ILE A 267 -11.01 -33.96 -14.65
C ILE A 267 -10.72 -34.22 -13.18
N SER A 268 -11.30 -33.44 -12.25
CA SER A 268 -11.16 -33.65 -10.80
C SER A 268 -11.66 -35.03 -10.37
N ARG A 269 -12.81 -35.50 -10.87
CA ARG A 269 -13.28 -36.87 -10.61
C ARG A 269 -12.31 -37.95 -11.11
N ARG A 270 -11.66 -37.71 -12.25
CA ARG A 270 -10.64 -38.65 -12.78
C ARG A 270 -9.38 -38.65 -11.92
N LEU A 271 -8.96 -37.50 -11.41
CA LEU A 271 -7.87 -37.40 -10.44
C LEU A 271 -8.18 -38.15 -9.14
N ASP A 272 -9.43 -38.04 -8.65
CA ASP A 272 -9.90 -38.82 -7.49
C ASP A 272 -9.79 -40.34 -7.77
N ALA A 273 -10.24 -40.79 -8.94
CA ALA A 273 -10.15 -42.19 -9.36
C ALA A 273 -8.70 -42.69 -9.53
N LEU A 274 -7.76 -41.80 -9.86
CA LEU A 274 -6.31 -42.07 -9.92
C LEU A 274 -5.62 -42.00 -8.54
N GLY A 275 -6.34 -41.66 -7.46
CA GLY A 275 -5.77 -41.52 -6.12
C GLY A 275 -4.89 -40.27 -5.96
N VAL A 276 -5.02 -39.27 -6.83
CA VAL A 276 -4.22 -38.04 -6.76
C VAL A 276 -4.88 -37.05 -5.79
N SER A 277 -4.25 -36.82 -4.64
CA SER A 277 -4.72 -35.81 -3.68
C SER A 277 -4.65 -34.40 -4.28
N HIS A 278 -5.80 -33.72 -4.32
CA HIS A 278 -5.95 -32.36 -4.84
C HIS A 278 -7.21 -31.69 -4.26
N ARG A 279 -7.32 -30.36 -4.45
CA ARG A 279 -8.57 -29.61 -4.24
C ARG A 279 -8.78 -28.63 -5.38
N LEU A 280 -9.83 -28.82 -6.19
CA LEU A 280 -10.20 -27.91 -7.26
C LEU A 280 -11.07 -26.77 -6.71
N ARG A 281 -10.60 -25.53 -6.82
CA ARG A 281 -11.29 -24.33 -6.35
C ARG A 281 -11.77 -23.51 -7.54
N LEU A 282 -13.09 -23.42 -7.67
CA LEU A 282 -13.76 -22.65 -8.71
C LEU A 282 -14.13 -21.27 -8.16
N VAL A 283 -13.41 -20.25 -8.61
CA VAL A 283 -13.51 -18.87 -8.14
C VAL A 283 -14.32 -18.03 -9.13
N GLY A 284 -15.19 -17.17 -8.61
CA GLY A 284 -16.07 -16.31 -9.37
C GLY A 284 -17.49 -16.87 -9.53
N ARG A 285 -18.34 -16.16 -10.26
CA ARG A 285 -19.76 -16.53 -10.40
C ARG A 285 -19.89 -17.82 -11.22
N ALA A 286 -20.15 -18.96 -10.59
CA ALA A 286 -20.36 -20.23 -11.29
C ALA A 286 -21.78 -20.34 -11.89
N ALA A 287 -21.92 -20.96 -13.06
CA ALA A 287 -23.23 -21.33 -13.63
C ALA A 287 -23.95 -22.36 -12.75
N ALA A 288 -25.27 -22.49 -12.92
CA ALA A 288 -26.06 -23.48 -12.17
C ALA A 288 -25.63 -24.92 -12.50
N SER A 289 -25.33 -25.18 -13.77
CA SER A 289 -24.77 -26.43 -14.29
C SER A 289 -23.47 -26.83 -13.59
N VAL A 290 -22.52 -25.90 -13.49
CA VAL A 290 -21.22 -26.12 -12.80
C VAL A 290 -21.43 -26.40 -11.31
N ARG A 291 -22.31 -25.64 -10.64
CA ARG A 291 -22.63 -25.87 -9.22
C ARG A 291 -23.25 -27.23 -8.99
N LEU A 292 -24.17 -27.66 -9.86
CA LEU A 292 -24.79 -28.98 -9.79
C LEU A 292 -23.76 -30.09 -10.03
N ALA A 293 -22.88 -29.92 -11.01
CA ALA A 293 -21.82 -30.87 -11.30
C ALA A 293 -20.84 -31.01 -10.11
N ALA A 294 -20.48 -29.89 -9.47
CA ALA A 294 -19.58 -29.85 -8.32
C ALA A 294 -20.18 -30.46 -7.04
N ALA A 295 -21.50 -30.38 -6.84
CA ALA A 295 -22.17 -30.90 -5.64
C ALA A 295 -21.94 -32.41 -5.39
N GLY A 296 -21.66 -33.17 -6.46
CA GLY A 296 -21.32 -34.59 -6.40
C GLY A 296 -19.83 -34.87 -6.62
N ALA A 297 -18.93 -33.95 -6.30
CA ALA A 297 -17.48 -34.12 -6.45
C ALA A 297 -16.76 -33.67 -5.16
N PRO A 298 -16.24 -34.60 -4.34
CA PRO A 298 -15.73 -34.28 -3.00
C PRO A 298 -14.50 -33.37 -3.00
N SER A 299 -13.70 -33.43 -4.07
CA SER A 299 -12.48 -32.64 -4.23
C SER A 299 -12.72 -31.27 -4.90
N VAL A 300 -13.97 -30.89 -5.14
CA VAL A 300 -14.34 -29.62 -5.80
C VAL A 300 -15.01 -28.67 -4.82
N GLU A 301 -14.48 -27.45 -4.74
CA GLU A 301 -15.00 -26.35 -3.96
C GLU A 301 -15.43 -25.20 -4.89
N VAL A 302 -16.69 -24.77 -4.80
CA VAL A 302 -17.18 -23.57 -5.51
C VAL A 302 -17.21 -22.39 -4.54
N LEU A 303 -16.22 -21.51 -4.65
CA LEU A 303 -16.08 -20.36 -3.74
C LEU A 303 -17.04 -19.21 -4.09
N GLY A 304 -17.45 -19.09 -5.35
CA GLY A 304 -18.29 -17.97 -5.78
C GLY A 304 -17.50 -16.66 -5.92
N GLU A 305 -18.20 -15.52 -5.88
CA GLU A 305 -17.56 -14.20 -5.92
C GLU A 305 -16.83 -13.92 -4.61
N VAL A 306 -15.55 -13.54 -4.71
CA VAL A 306 -14.66 -13.25 -3.58
C VAL A 306 -14.23 -11.78 -3.58
N PRO A 307 -13.88 -11.18 -2.43
CA PRO A 307 -13.40 -9.80 -2.36
C PRO A 307 -12.07 -9.56 -3.11
N ALA A 308 -11.20 -10.57 -3.15
CA ALA A 308 -9.87 -10.56 -3.77
C ALA A 308 -9.51 -11.98 -4.25
N VAL A 309 -8.88 -12.09 -5.41
CA VAL A 309 -8.49 -13.39 -6.01
C VAL A 309 -7.06 -13.75 -5.61
N GLU A 310 -6.21 -12.74 -5.42
CA GLU A 310 -4.78 -12.85 -5.15
C GLU A 310 -4.45 -13.83 -4.01
N PRO A 311 -5.13 -13.80 -2.83
CA PRO A 311 -4.84 -14.75 -1.76
C PRO A 311 -5.13 -16.21 -2.14
N ILE A 312 -6.12 -16.44 -2.99
CA ILE A 312 -6.49 -17.80 -3.45
C ILE A 312 -5.51 -18.26 -4.54
N MET A 313 -5.12 -17.34 -5.42
CA MET A 313 -4.08 -17.60 -6.41
C MET A 313 -2.73 -17.89 -5.74
N ASP A 314 -2.45 -17.27 -4.60
CA ASP A 314 -1.23 -17.54 -3.83
C ASP A 314 -1.18 -18.95 -3.23
N GLU A 315 -2.34 -19.54 -2.99
CA GLU A 315 -2.49 -20.92 -2.54
C GLU A 315 -2.56 -21.93 -3.70
N ALA A 316 -2.52 -21.49 -4.97
CA ALA A 316 -2.59 -22.40 -6.11
C ALA A 316 -1.29 -23.19 -6.29
N ALA A 317 -1.38 -24.52 -6.28
CA ALA A 317 -0.27 -25.39 -6.69
C ALA A 317 -0.18 -25.47 -8.22
N LEU A 318 -1.32 -25.37 -8.90
CA LEU A 318 -1.44 -25.41 -10.36
C LEU A 318 -2.70 -24.67 -10.81
N VAL A 319 -2.63 -24.01 -11.97
CA VAL A 319 -3.78 -23.34 -12.60
C VAL A 319 -4.15 -24.06 -13.90
N PRO A 320 -5.13 -24.99 -13.87
CA PRO A 320 -5.59 -25.67 -15.08
C PRO A 320 -6.67 -24.85 -15.81
N ILE A 321 -6.44 -24.57 -17.09
CA ILE A 321 -7.34 -23.80 -17.97
C ILE A 321 -7.79 -24.69 -19.14
N ALA A 322 -8.86 -25.46 -18.91
CA ALA A 322 -9.45 -26.41 -19.87
C ALA A 322 -10.43 -25.74 -20.86
N LEU A 323 -10.01 -24.66 -21.52
CA LEU A 323 -10.84 -23.97 -22.51
C LEU A 323 -10.72 -24.65 -23.87
N THR A 324 -11.82 -25.07 -24.47
CA THR A 324 -11.84 -25.55 -25.87
C THR A 324 -12.38 -24.50 -26.83
N LEU A 325 -12.91 -23.40 -26.29
CA LEU A 325 -13.71 -22.41 -27.00
C LEU A 325 -13.37 -20.97 -26.54
N GLY A 326 -13.78 -20.01 -27.36
CA GLY A 326 -13.57 -18.58 -27.16
C GLY A 326 -12.37 -18.06 -27.96
N GLY A 327 -12.18 -16.75 -28.00
CA GLY A 327 -11.10 -16.07 -28.74
C GLY A 327 -10.51 -14.90 -27.98
N GLY A 328 -9.32 -14.45 -28.38
CA GLY A 328 -8.57 -13.37 -27.72
C GLY A 328 -7.79 -13.80 -26.46
N THR A 329 -6.93 -12.91 -25.97
CA THR A 329 -5.99 -13.17 -24.86
C THR A 329 -6.69 -13.55 -23.55
N ARG A 330 -6.24 -14.61 -22.88
CA ARG A 330 -6.78 -15.04 -21.57
C ARG A 330 -6.08 -14.36 -20.40
N LEU A 331 -6.72 -13.31 -19.87
CA LEU A 331 -6.25 -12.62 -18.66
C LEU A 331 -5.99 -13.56 -17.47
N LYS A 332 -6.77 -14.64 -17.31
CA LYS A 332 -6.59 -15.64 -16.24
C LYS A 332 -5.25 -16.39 -16.33
N ILE A 333 -4.67 -16.52 -17.53
CA ILE A 333 -3.34 -17.11 -17.70
C ILE A 333 -2.27 -16.09 -17.32
N LEU A 334 -2.42 -14.83 -17.77
CA LEU A 334 -1.51 -13.75 -17.39
C LEU A 334 -1.51 -13.53 -15.87
N GLU A 335 -2.67 -13.58 -15.23
CA GLU A 335 -2.82 -13.52 -13.77
C GLU A 335 -2.06 -14.66 -13.06
N ALA A 336 -2.22 -15.91 -13.52
CA ALA A 336 -1.54 -17.07 -12.95
C ALA A 336 -0.02 -17.00 -13.14
N MET A 337 0.43 -16.68 -14.34
CA MET A 337 1.86 -16.53 -14.65
C MET A 337 2.47 -15.36 -13.87
N ALA A 338 1.79 -14.21 -13.76
CA ALA A 338 2.23 -13.06 -12.96
C ALA A 338 2.33 -13.38 -11.46
N ALA A 339 1.51 -14.30 -10.95
CA ALA A 339 1.60 -14.80 -9.58
C ALA A 339 2.69 -15.87 -9.37
N GLY A 340 3.39 -16.28 -10.43
CA GLY A 340 4.39 -17.35 -10.37
C GLY A 340 3.75 -18.72 -10.17
N ARG A 341 2.62 -18.98 -10.84
CA ARG A 341 1.91 -20.27 -10.78
C ARG A 341 2.09 -21.06 -12.08
N PRO A 342 2.30 -22.38 -12.01
CA PRO A 342 2.37 -23.21 -13.20
C PRO A 342 0.99 -23.24 -13.85
N VAL A 343 0.98 -23.20 -15.18
CA VAL A 343 -0.25 -23.20 -15.98
C VAL A 343 -0.27 -24.46 -16.84
N LEU A 344 -1.36 -25.21 -16.75
CA LEU A 344 -1.72 -26.26 -17.70
C LEU A 344 -2.90 -25.75 -18.52
N THR A 345 -2.80 -25.73 -19.84
CA THR A 345 -3.85 -25.19 -20.69
C THR A 345 -3.91 -25.89 -22.04
N THR A 346 -4.89 -25.54 -22.86
CA THR A 346 -5.04 -26.01 -24.23
C THR A 346 -4.47 -24.96 -25.21
N PRO A 347 -4.31 -25.30 -26.50
CA PRO A 347 -3.96 -24.31 -27.53
C PRO A 347 -4.92 -23.12 -27.60
N ILE A 348 -6.23 -23.34 -27.38
CA ILE A 348 -7.25 -22.28 -27.34
C ILE A 348 -7.18 -21.44 -26.06
N GLY A 349 -6.75 -22.06 -24.96
CA GLY A 349 -6.54 -21.38 -23.69
C GLY A 349 -5.36 -20.42 -23.75
N ILE A 350 -4.26 -20.76 -24.42
CA ILE A 350 -3.07 -19.91 -24.50
C ILE A 350 -3.09 -18.89 -25.65
N GLU A 351 -4.12 -18.92 -26.51
CA GLU A 351 -4.22 -18.02 -27.67
C GLU A 351 -4.00 -16.54 -27.29
N GLY A 352 -3.16 -15.86 -28.09
CA GLY A 352 -2.84 -14.45 -27.90
C GLY A 352 -1.79 -14.19 -26.82
N ILE A 353 -1.17 -15.23 -26.26
CA ILE A 353 0.00 -15.16 -25.39
C ILE A 353 1.14 -15.91 -26.07
N GLU A 354 2.31 -15.28 -26.20
CA GLU A 354 3.52 -15.83 -26.83
C GLU A 354 4.26 -16.78 -25.86
N ALA A 355 3.51 -17.75 -25.34
CA ALA A 355 4.04 -18.80 -24.48
C ALA A 355 4.43 -20.02 -25.32
N GLU A 356 5.44 -20.75 -24.85
CA GLU A 356 5.97 -21.95 -25.49
C GLU A 356 5.68 -23.16 -24.59
N ASP A 357 5.28 -24.27 -25.21
CA ASP A 357 4.96 -25.51 -24.52
C ASP A 357 6.20 -26.07 -23.79
N GLY A 358 6.01 -26.54 -22.54
CA GLY A 358 7.05 -27.06 -21.66
C GLY A 358 8.02 -26.00 -21.12
N VAL A 359 8.03 -24.79 -21.69
CA VAL A 359 8.90 -23.69 -21.26
C VAL A 359 8.14 -22.73 -20.35
N HIS A 360 7.04 -22.14 -20.84
CA HIS A 360 6.28 -21.10 -20.13
C HIS A 360 4.99 -21.63 -19.49
N ALA A 361 4.35 -22.59 -20.17
CA ALA A 361 3.17 -23.31 -19.71
C ALA A 361 3.21 -24.74 -20.28
N LEU A 362 2.42 -25.65 -19.72
CA LEU A 362 2.17 -26.95 -20.33
C LEU A 362 0.92 -26.83 -21.21
N ILE A 363 1.07 -27.05 -22.52
CA ILE A 363 0.02 -26.89 -23.52
C ILE A 363 -0.40 -28.28 -24.01
N GLU A 364 -1.53 -28.76 -23.49
CA GLU A 364 -2.07 -30.08 -23.80
C GLU A 364 -3.33 -29.95 -24.68
N PRO A 365 -3.29 -30.35 -25.95
CA PRO A 365 -4.47 -30.33 -26.81
C PRO A 365 -5.54 -31.35 -26.41
N ASP A 366 -5.15 -32.47 -25.79
CA ASP A 366 -6.07 -33.53 -25.39
C ASP A 366 -6.50 -33.41 -23.93
N LEU A 367 -7.76 -33.04 -23.71
CA LEU A 367 -8.34 -32.97 -22.36
C LEU A 367 -8.34 -34.32 -21.64
N ASP A 368 -8.29 -35.44 -22.36
CA ASP A 368 -8.19 -36.75 -21.74
C ASP A 368 -6.83 -37.01 -21.10
N ALA A 369 -5.78 -36.31 -21.52
CA ALA A 369 -4.46 -36.38 -20.91
C ALA A 369 -4.31 -35.45 -19.68
N PHE A 370 -5.24 -34.50 -19.44
CA PHE A 370 -5.13 -33.53 -18.35
C PHE A 370 -4.89 -34.15 -16.96
N PRO A 371 -5.62 -35.20 -16.52
CA PRO A 371 -5.40 -35.80 -15.22
C PRO A 371 -3.94 -36.26 -15.01
N GLU A 372 -3.33 -36.86 -16.03
CA GLU A 372 -1.94 -37.34 -15.97
C GLU A 372 -0.95 -36.17 -15.95
N ARG A 373 -1.21 -35.12 -16.75
CA ARG A 373 -0.40 -33.89 -16.73
C ARG A 373 -0.44 -33.19 -15.37
N ILE A 374 -1.62 -33.10 -14.77
CA ILE A 374 -1.81 -32.53 -13.43
C ILE A 374 -1.07 -33.38 -12.40
N ALA A 375 -1.23 -34.70 -12.44
CA ALA A 375 -0.55 -35.61 -11.52
C ALA A 375 0.98 -35.46 -11.59
N GLY A 376 1.54 -35.37 -12.81
CA GLY A 376 2.96 -35.15 -13.03
C GLY A 376 3.46 -33.83 -12.43
N LEU A 377 2.77 -32.71 -12.68
CA LEU A 377 3.14 -31.40 -12.13
C LEU A 377 3.02 -31.33 -10.60
N LEU A 378 2.03 -32.02 -10.02
CA LEU A 378 1.90 -32.09 -8.56
C LEU A 378 2.91 -33.07 -7.91
N ALA A 379 3.51 -33.97 -8.67
CA ALA A 379 4.54 -34.90 -8.19
C ALA A 379 5.95 -34.29 -8.31
N ASP A 380 6.25 -33.61 -9.42
CA ASP A 380 7.53 -32.94 -9.65
C ASP A 380 7.42 -31.43 -9.40
N ARG A 381 7.60 -31.07 -8.13
CA ARG A 381 7.57 -29.67 -7.67
C ARG A 381 8.70 -28.83 -8.28
N GLY A 382 9.84 -29.45 -8.61
CA GLY A 382 10.98 -28.75 -9.22
C GLY A 382 10.64 -28.31 -10.65
N ALA A 383 10.09 -29.23 -11.45
CA ALA A 383 9.61 -28.93 -12.79
C ALA A 383 8.47 -27.90 -12.77
N ALA A 384 7.51 -28.03 -11.86
CA ALA A 384 6.43 -27.08 -11.69
C ALA A 384 6.93 -25.67 -11.33
N GLN A 385 7.90 -25.55 -10.40
CA GLN A 385 8.51 -24.28 -10.03
C GLN A 385 9.26 -23.66 -11.20
N ALA A 386 10.01 -24.45 -11.96
CA ALA A 386 10.75 -23.97 -13.12
C ALA A 386 9.83 -23.46 -14.22
N LEU A 387 8.73 -24.17 -14.51
CA LEU A 387 7.68 -23.74 -15.44
C LEU A 387 7.05 -22.42 -14.98
N ALA A 388 6.71 -22.33 -13.70
CA ALA A 388 6.07 -21.15 -13.11
C ALA A 388 6.97 -19.90 -13.15
N LEU A 389 8.26 -20.04 -12.84
CA LEU A 389 9.22 -18.94 -12.90
C LEU A 389 9.47 -18.45 -14.33
N ARG A 390 9.50 -19.36 -15.31
CA ARG A 390 9.62 -18.98 -16.73
C ARG A 390 8.35 -18.29 -17.24
N GLY A 391 7.17 -18.80 -16.89
CA GLY A 391 5.89 -18.12 -17.18
C GLY A 391 5.82 -16.73 -16.55
N HIS A 392 6.26 -16.58 -15.30
CA HIS A 392 6.39 -15.29 -14.62
C HIS A 392 7.31 -14.33 -15.36
N ALA A 393 8.50 -14.78 -15.76
CA ALA A 393 9.46 -13.99 -16.51
C ALA A 393 8.89 -13.51 -17.86
N LEU A 394 8.18 -14.37 -18.60
CA LEU A 394 7.51 -13.99 -19.84
C LEU A 394 6.50 -12.86 -19.62
N VAL A 395 5.67 -12.95 -18.57
CA VAL A 395 4.69 -11.91 -18.26
C VAL A 395 5.39 -10.63 -17.80
N ALA A 396 6.43 -10.72 -16.97
CA ALA A 396 7.23 -9.57 -16.57
C ALA A 396 7.84 -8.83 -17.76
N GLU A 397 8.35 -9.57 -18.75
CA GLU A 397 9.01 -9.02 -19.95
C GLU A 397 8.01 -8.42 -20.94
N ARG A 398 6.94 -9.14 -21.29
CA ARG A 398 6.10 -8.81 -22.46
C ARG A 398 4.67 -8.40 -22.13
N TYR A 399 4.16 -8.82 -20.99
CA TYR A 399 2.76 -8.62 -20.59
C TYR A 399 2.62 -7.88 -19.26
N SER A 400 3.65 -7.12 -18.89
CA SER A 400 3.66 -6.24 -17.74
C SER A 400 3.12 -4.87 -18.08
N ARG A 401 2.84 -4.08 -17.05
CA ARG A 401 2.48 -2.68 -17.22
C ARG A 401 3.60 -1.90 -17.90
N GLU A 402 4.85 -2.19 -17.55
CA GLU A 402 6.02 -1.51 -18.08
C GLU A 402 6.16 -1.77 -19.59
N ALA A 403 5.91 -3.02 -20.01
CA ALA A 403 5.83 -3.38 -21.42
C ALA A 403 4.70 -2.63 -22.15
N LEU A 404 3.48 -2.61 -21.58
CA LEU A 404 2.36 -1.84 -22.15
C LEU A 404 2.70 -0.36 -22.30
N LEU A 405 3.31 0.25 -21.28
CA LEU A 405 3.69 1.66 -21.29
C LEU A 405 4.70 1.96 -22.41
N GLY A 406 5.67 1.06 -22.62
CA GLY A 406 6.62 1.15 -23.73
C GLY A 406 5.94 1.08 -25.09
N ILE A 407 5.04 0.10 -25.28
CA ILE A 407 4.28 -0.09 -26.53
C ILE A 407 3.39 1.13 -26.83
N VAL A 408 2.60 1.58 -25.87
CA VAL A 408 1.69 2.72 -26.04
C VAL A 408 2.49 4.00 -26.31
N ARG A 409 3.64 4.19 -25.64
CA ARG A 409 4.54 5.32 -25.92
C ARG A 409 5.03 5.31 -27.37
N GLY A 410 5.42 4.15 -27.90
CA GLY A 410 5.78 3.99 -29.31
C GLY A 410 4.62 4.32 -30.25
N CYS A 411 3.43 3.78 -29.97
CA CYS A 411 2.22 4.05 -30.76
C CYS A 411 1.88 5.55 -30.80
N LEU A 412 1.99 6.26 -29.67
CA LEU A 412 1.77 7.71 -29.60
C LEU A 412 2.87 8.49 -30.32
N ALA A 413 4.13 8.05 -30.23
CA ALA A 413 5.25 8.69 -30.93
C ALA A 413 5.10 8.61 -32.46
N ASP A 414 4.62 7.48 -32.99
CA ASP A 414 4.28 7.30 -34.41
C ASP A 414 3.20 8.31 -34.89
N LEU A 415 2.34 8.80 -33.97
CA LEU A 415 1.34 9.84 -34.22
C LEU A 415 1.88 11.27 -33.97
N GLY A 416 3.17 11.44 -33.67
CA GLY A 416 3.77 12.74 -33.34
C GLY A 416 3.50 13.22 -31.90
N LEU A 417 3.02 12.34 -31.02
CA LEU A 417 2.59 12.65 -29.66
C LEU A 417 3.58 12.09 -28.62
N SER A 418 4.78 12.68 -28.55
CA SER A 418 5.89 12.21 -27.68
C SER A 418 6.17 13.07 -26.44
N GLY A 419 5.40 14.14 -26.21
CA GLY A 419 5.61 15.02 -25.05
C GLY A 419 5.35 14.28 -23.73
N ARG A 420 6.15 14.57 -22.71
CA ARG A 420 5.95 14.01 -21.36
C ARG A 420 4.93 14.87 -20.59
N PRO A 421 3.93 14.27 -19.92
CA PRO A 421 3.03 15.02 -19.06
C PRO A 421 3.78 15.46 -17.79
N GLU A 422 3.42 16.62 -17.26
CA GLU A 422 3.86 17.01 -15.92
C GLU A 422 3.24 16.05 -14.88
N PRO A 423 3.92 15.73 -13.76
CA PRO A 423 3.37 14.89 -12.70
C PRO A 423 1.99 15.35 -12.20
N ALA A 424 1.75 16.67 -12.18
CA ALA A 424 0.46 17.24 -11.83
C ALA A 424 -0.69 16.76 -12.73
N ILE A 425 -0.44 16.53 -14.02
CA ILE A 425 -1.45 15.99 -14.96
C ILE A 425 -1.83 14.57 -14.56
N LEU A 426 -0.86 13.73 -14.19
CA LEU A 426 -1.15 12.38 -13.71
C LEU A 426 -1.91 12.44 -12.37
N GLY A 427 -1.51 13.32 -11.46
CA GLY A 427 -2.25 13.61 -10.23
C GLY A 427 -3.71 13.96 -10.49
N HIS A 428 -3.97 14.88 -11.43
CA HIS A 428 -5.31 15.25 -11.85
C HIS A 428 -6.08 14.10 -12.52
N ASN A 429 -5.42 13.32 -13.38
CA ASN A 429 -6.00 12.12 -13.98
C ASN A 429 -6.43 11.12 -12.89
N LEU A 430 -5.80 11.11 -11.71
CA LEU A 430 -6.18 10.25 -10.59
C LEU A 430 -7.04 10.95 -9.52
N GLY A 431 -7.29 12.24 -9.67
CA GLY A 431 -8.06 13.05 -8.71
C GLY A 431 -7.33 13.37 -7.40
N ALA A 432 -5.98 13.36 -7.41
CA ALA A 432 -5.13 13.71 -6.28
C ALA A 432 -5.44 15.12 -5.76
N GLU A 433 -5.68 15.25 -4.46
CA GLU A 433 -6.02 16.53 -3.81
C GLU A 433 -5.63 16.44 -2.34
N VAL A 434 -4.81 17.37 -1.85
CA VAL A 434 -4.43 17.48 -0.42
C VAL A 434 -5.56 18.11 0.39
N ARG A 435 -5.92 17.50 1.52
CA ARG A 435 -6.93 17.98 2.48
C ARG A 435 -6.50 17.69 3.91
N ASP A 436 -7.08 18.43 4.84
CA ASP A 436 -6.89 18.25 6.29
C ASP A 436 -5.39 18.13 6.63
N GLU A 437 -4.60 19.05 6.07
CA GLU A 437 -3.15 19.08 6.25
C GLU A 437 -2.80 19.58 7.65
N GLU A 438 -2.00 18.79 8.34
CA GLU A 438 -1.39 19.10 9.63
C GLU A 438 0.13 18.95 9.47
N ILE A 439 0.85 20.05 9.66
CA ILE A 439 2.31 20.05 9.65
C ILE A 439 2.83 20.76 10.88
N THR A 440 3.88 20.21 11.49
CA THR A 440 4.49 20.78 12.69
C THR A 440 5.98 20.48 12.70
N PHE A 441 6.77 21.45 13.15
CA PHE A 441 8.21 21.30 13.30
C PHE A 441 8.62 21.62 14.74
N ASN A 442 9.38 20.74 15.38
CA ASN A 442 9.93 21.02 16.70
C ASN A 442 11.41 21.46 16.57
N PRO A 443 11.75 22.72 16.91
CA PRO A 443 13.10 23.24 16.74
C PRO A 443 14.14 22.63 17.68
N ASP A 444 13.73 22.07 18.83
CA ASP A 444 14.64 21.44 19.79
C ASP A 444 15.04 20.03 19.37
N THR A 445 14.10 19.26 18.82
CA THR A 445 14.34 17.88 18.39
C THR A 445 14.62 17.75 16.91
N ARG A 446 14.44 18.83 16.14
CA ARG A 446 14.48 18.86 14.68
C ARG A 446 13.44 17.94 14.02
N LEU A 447 12.41 17.53 14.76
CA LEU A 447 11.37 16.63 14.29
C LEU A 447 10.35 17.39 13.43
N LEU A 448 10.22 16.98 12.17
CA LEU A 448 9.14 17.36 11.26
C LEU A 448 8.07 16.27 11.27
N LEU A 449 6.85 16.63 11.64
CA LEU A 449 5.66 15.79 11.51
C LEU A 449 4.77 16.38 10.42
N TRP A 450 4.34 15.55 9.49
CA TRP A 450 3.53 16.01 8.37
C TRP A 450 2.47 15.00 7.99
N ARG A 451 1.23 15.42 8.03
CA ARG A 451 0.05 14.60 7.78
C ARG A 451 -0.89 15.33 6.83
N PHE A 452 -1.50 14.59 5.91
CA PHE A 452 -2.67 15.06 5.18
C PHE A 452 -3.50 13.90 4.66
N GLU A 453 -4.76 14.15 4.33
CA GLU A 453 -5.59 13.23 3.57
C GLU A 453 -5.52 13.57 2.08
N THR A 454 -5.41 12.56 1.23
CA THR A 454 -5.51 12.72 -0.22
C THR A 454 -6.49 11.72 -0.80
N ARG A 455 -7.16 12.11 -1.88
CA ARG A 455 -8.09 11.22 -2.58
C ARG A 455 -7.44 10.75 -3.88
N LEU A 456 -7.47 9.46 -4.14
CA LEU A 456 -6.92 8.90 -5.38
C LEU A 456 -7.86 7.84 -5.96
N ALA A 457 -7.97 7.83 -7.30
CA ALA A 457 -8.59 6.75 -8.07
C ALA A 457 -7.62 5.55 -8.22
N ALA A 458 -6.96 5.17 -7.13
CA ALA A 458 -6.01 4.07 -7.03
C ALA A 458 -6.15 3.39 -5.65
N GLY A 459 -6.00 2.07 -5.59
CA GLY A 459 -5.97 1.34 -4.32
C GLY A 459 -4.65 1.59 -3.57
N ILE A 460 -4.64 1.47 -2.24
CA ILE A 460 -3.43 1.77 -1.45
C ILE A 460 -2.22 0.91 -1.83
N ALA A 461 -2.44 -0.32 -2.30
CA ALA A 461 -1.39 -1.23 -2.77
C ALA A 461 -0.65 -0.71 -4.02
N ALA A 462 -1.22 0.25 -4.73
CA ALA A 462 -0.58 0.93 -5.84
C ALA A 462 0.26 2.15 -5.41
N LEU A 463 0.14 2.59 -4.15
CA LEU A 463 0.67 3.86 -3.71
C LEU A 463 1.98 3.69 -2.93
N SER A 464 2.84 4.69 -3.05
CA SER A 464 4.03 4.86 -2.22
C SER A 464 4.23 6.33 -1.93
N ALA A 465 4.78 6.65 -0.75
CA ALA A 465 5.11 8.01 -0.37
C ALA A 465 6.53 8.05 0.18
N VAL A 466 7.26 9.10 -0.17
CA VAL A 466 8.60 9.40 0.31
C VAL A 466 8.73 10.89 0.59
N LEU A 467 9.62 11.25 1.50
CA LEU A 467 10.07 12.63 1.67
C LEU A 467 11.34 12.82 0.84
N ASP A 468 11.29 13.74 -0.11
CA ASP A 468 12.39 14.16 -0.96
C ASP A 468 12.91 15.51 -0.48
N PHE A 469 14.22 15.65 -0.29
CA PHE A 469 14.86 16.88 0.19
C PHE A 469 15.63 17.61 -0.91
N GLY A 470 15.58 17.11 -2.17
CA GLY A 470 16.30 17.70 -3.30
C GLY A 470 17.83 17.55 -3.23
N THR A 471 18.34 16.72 -2.32
CA THR A 471 19.76 16.40 -2.15
C THR A 471 20.05 14.99 -2.66
N GLU A 472 21.25 14.74 -3.21
CA GLU A 472 21.69 13.38 -3.59
C GLU A 472 21.81 12.43 -2.37
N SER A 473 21.97 12.98 -1.16
CA SER A 473 22.00 12.20 0.07
C SER A 473 20.59 11.90 0.57
N GLU A 474 20.30 10.61 0.77
CA GLU A 474 19.06 10.12 1.39
C GLU A 474 19.00 10.55 2.86
N VAL A 475 17.82 10.90 3.37
CA VAL A 475 17.61 11.17 4.79
C VAL A 475 17.07 9.89 5.44
N PRO A 476 17.93 9.06 6.08
CA PRO A 476 17.57 7.71 6.51
C PRO A 476 16.51 7.64 7.62
N ASN A 477 16.15 8.77 8.22
CA ASN A 477 15.09 8.87 9.22
C ASN A 477 13.78 9.46 8.68
N ALA A 478 13.63 9.56 7.37
CA ALA A 478 12.43 10.11 6.77
C ALA A 478 11.43 8.97 6.52
N PHE A 479 10.38 8.91 7.33
CA PHE A 479 9.33 7.91 7.19
C PHE A 479 8.05 8.51 6.65
N ALA A 480 7.35 7.75 5.82
CA ALA A 480 6.08 8.12 5.20
C ALA A 480 5.17 6.90 5.14
N THR A 481 4.03 6.93 5.82
CA THR A 481 3.09 5.82 5.89
C THR A 481 1.78 6.20 5.23
N LEU A 482 1.14 5.22 4.61
CA LEU A 482 -0.16 5.36 3.95
C LEU A 482 -1.19 4.53 4.70
N ARG A 483 -2.40 5.06 4.91
CA ARG A 483 -3.52 4.34 5.51
C ARG A 483 -4.82 4.62 4.75
N GLU A 484 -5.60 3.60 4.46
CA GLU A 484 -6.91 3.80 3.82
C GLU A 484 -7.90 4.47 4.78
N ARG A 485 -8.73 5.35 4.23
CA ARG A 485 -9.80 6.07 4.93
C ARG A 485 -11.12 5.86 4.17
N PRO A 486 -12.27 5.99 4.84
CA PRO A 486 -13.57 5.82 4.20
C PRO A 486 -13.74 6.70 2.95
N LYS A 487 -14.61 6.29 2.03
CA LYS A 487 -14.94 7.05 0.80
C LYS A 487 -13.77 7.25 -0.18
N GLY A 488 -12.72 6.43 -0.08
CA GLY A 488 -11.59 6.40 -1.02
C GLY A 488 -10.52 7.46 -0.75
N PHE A 489 -10.41 7.91 0.50
CA PHE A 489 -9.31 8.76 0.95
C PHE A 489 -8.14 7.89 1.42
N VAL A 490 -6.94 8.45 1.35
CA VAL A 490 -5.69 7.87 1.83
C VAL A 490 -5.06 8.91 2.75
N LEU A 491 -4.88 8.52 4.00
CA LEU A 491 -4.13 9.31 4.97
C LEU A 491 -2.64 9.07 4.71
N VAL A 492 -1.90 10.16 4.49
CA VAL A 492 -0.45 10.18 4.39
C VAL A 492 0.09 10.75 5.70
N GLU A 493 0.95 10.01 6.40
CA GLU A 493 1.60 10.44 7.64
C GLU A 493 3.11 10.28 7.53
N CYS A 494 3.84 11.37 7.71
CA CYS A 494 5.28 11.43 7.60
C CYS A 494 5.92 11.96 8.90
N ALA A 495 7.09 11.43 9.22
CA ALA A 495 7.89 11.85 10.35
C ALA A 495 9.37 11.81 9.95
N CYS A 496 10.11 12.86 10.25
CA CYS A 496 11.53 12.96 9.95
C CYS A 496 12.26 13.78 11.01
N VAL A 497 13.41 13.30 11.49
CA VAL A 497 14.36 14.15 12.23
C VAL A 497 15.32 14.74 11.21
N LEU A 498 15.28 16.07 11.05
CA LEU A 498 16.05 16.76 10.02
C LEU A 498 17.53 16.92 10.44
N PRO A 499 18.50 16.65 9.55
CA PRO A 499 19.90 17.02 9.77
C PRO A 499 20.04 18.51 10.09
N ALA A 500 21.10 18.91 10.81
CA ALA A 500 21.27 20.28 11.30
C ALA A 500 21.21 21.33 10.17
N GLU A 501 21.74 20.97 9.00
CA GLU A 501 21.88 21.80 7.80
C GLU A 501 20.63 21.85 6.91
N VAL A 502 19.66 20.95 7.08
CA VAL A 502 18.48 20.84 6.20
C VAL A 502 17.30 21.64 6.76
N PRO A 503 16.87 22.76 6.17
CA PRO A 503 15.71 23.50 6.68
C PRO A 503 14.40 22.71 6.46
N PRO A 504 13.36 22.89 7.31
CA PRO A 504 12.13 22.11 7.20
C PRO A 504 11.35 22.38 5.91
N PHE A 505 11.51 23.56 5.29
CA PHE A 505 10.89 23.89 4.00
C PHE A 505 11.57 23.24 2.79
N ALA A 506 12.74 22.59 2.97
CA ALA A 506 13.39 21.84 1.89
C ALA A 506 12.71 20.49 1.62
N ALA A 507 11.91 19.98 2.55
CA ALA A 507 11.16 18.75 2.37
C ALA A 507 10.11 18.91 1.26
N ALA A 508 9.95 17.88 0.44
CA ALA A 508 8.83 17.71 -0.49
C ALA A 508 8.28 16.31 -0.30
N LEU A 509 6.99 16.20 -0.04
CA LEU A 509 6.33 14.91 0.03
C LEU A 509 5.94 14.48 -1.38
N VAL A 510 6.56 13.38 -1.82
CA VAL A 510 6.34 12.78 -3.14
C VAL A 510 5.48 11.55 -2.96
N LEU A 511 4.24 11.64 -3.42
CA LEU A 511 3.32 10.53 -3.51
C LEU A 511 3.34 10.02 -4.95
N SER A 512 3.54 8.71 -5.08
CA SER A 512 3.57 8.02 -6.36
C SER A 512 2.48 6.97 -6.42
N ALA A 513 1.81 6.84 -7.57
CA ALA A 513 0.91 5.74 -7.87
C ALA A 513 1.50 4.90 -9.01
N TRP A 514 1.62 3.59 -8.76
CA TRP A 514 2.24 2.64 -9.67
C TRP A 514 3.62 3.11 -10.16
N GLY A 515 4.49 3.54 -9.24
CA GLY A 515 5.86 3.97 -9.56
C GLY A 515 6.00 5.30 -10.32
N ALA A 516 4.90 6.02 -10.58
CA ALA A 516 4.93 7.35 -11.19
C ALA A 516 4.50 8.41 -10.16
N GLU A 517 5.19 9.55 -10.13
CA GLU A 517 4.85 10.68 -9.27
C GLU A 517 3.46 11.24 -9.63
N VAL A 518 2.57 11.31 -8.65
CA VAL A 518 1.19 11.82 -8.83
C VAL A 518 0.92 13.09 -8.03
N LEU A 519 1.70 13.32 -6.98
CA LEU A 519 1.61 14.52 -6.17
C LEU A 519 2.99 14.80 -5.59
N ARG A 520 3.49 16.00 -5.83
CA ARG A 520 4.63 16.58 -5.13
C ARG A 520 4.13 17.77 -4.34
N HIS A 521 3.98 17.56 -3.04
CA HIS A 521 3.48 18.56 -2.12
C HIS A 521 4.65 19.14 -1.33
N ARG A 522 4.76 20.47 -1.28
CA ARG A 522 5.76 21.17 -0.47
C ARG A 522 5.09 21.74 0.77
N PRO A 523 5.79 21.82 1.91
CA PRO A 523 5.23 22.40 3.10
C PRO A 523 4.95 23.88 2.88
N PRO A 524 4.00 24.48 3.62
CA PRO A 524 3.80 25.91 3.61
C PRO A 524 5.08 26.64 4.06
N PRO A 525 5.31 27.89 3.61
CA PRO A 525 6.48 28.67 3.99
C PRO A 525 6.58 28.89 5.51
N ASP A 526 5.43 29.03 6.19
CA ASP A 526 5.33 29.22 7.64
C ASP A 526 4.89 27.93 8.33
N ILE A 527 5.83 27.02 8.57
CA ILE A 527 5.55 25.77 9.28
C ILE A 527 5.34 26.07 10.77
N PRO A 528 4.19 25.71 11.37
CA PRO A 528 3.95 25.90 12.79
C PRO A 528 5.01 25.19 13.64
N GLN A 529 5.57 25.91 14.62
CA GLN A 529 6.59 25.37 15.52
C GLN A 529 5.97 24.83 16.81
N GLU A 530 6.31 23.61 17.20
CA GLU A 530 5.97 23.09 18.51
C GLU A 530 6.84 23.77 19.57
N ASN A 531 6.20 24.62 20.37
CA ASN A 531 6.89 25.53 21.28
C ASN A 531 6.58 25.26 22.75
N ALA A 532 5.65 24.36 23.07
CA ALA A 532 5.35 24.01 24.44
C ALA A 532 4.90 22.56 24.57
N GLY A 533 5.14 21.96 25.74
CA GLY A 533 4.69 20.61 26.03
C GLY A 533 4.74 20.23 27.50
N LEU A 534 4.18 19.07 27.82
CA LEU A 534 4.06 18.52 29.17
C LEU A 534 5.22 17.55 29.45
N LEU A 535 5.80 17.62 30.65
CA LEU A 535 6.93 16.78 31.07
C LEU A 535 6.52 15.72 32.08
N THR A 536 5.84 16.12 33.16
CA THR A 536 5.40 15.22 34.23
C THR A 536 4.06 15.66 34.77
N LEU A 537 3.34 14.70 35.36
CA LEU A 537 2.05 14.88 36.00
C LEU A 537 2.03 14.05 37.30
N GLU A 538 1.74 14.70 38.42
CA GLU A 538 1.82 14.11 39.76
C GLU A 538 0.60 14.47 40.61
N ARG A 539 0.28 13.58 41.56
CA ARG A 539 -0.72 13.85 42.61
C ARG A 539 -0.04 14.47 43.83
N THR A 540 -0.59 15.56 44.33
CA THR A 540 -0.13 16.23 45.55
C THR A 540 -1.26 16.35 46.56
N GLY A 541 -0.94 16.72 47.81
CA GLY A 541 -1.96 16.97 48.85
C GLY A 541 -2.92 18.11 48.52
N GLU A 542 -2.55 19.00 47.60
CA GLU A 542 -3.32 20.19 47.21
C GLU A 542 -4.06 20.01 45.86
N GLY A 543 -3.92 18.87 45.18
CA GLY A 543 -4.46 18.64 43.84
C GLY A 543 -3.46 18.00 42.89
N LEU A 544 -3.53 18.35 41.61
CA LEU A 544 -2.59 17.87 40.60
C LEU A 544 -1.49 18.90 40.34
N ARG A 545 -0.25 18.41 40.29
CA ARG A 545 0.90 19.20 39.88
C ARG A 545 1.38 18.70 38.53
N ALA A 546 1.50 19.60 37.57
CA ALA A 546 2.02 19.31 36.26
C ALA A 546 3.25 20.21 35.99
N THR A 547 4.31 19.64 35.41
CA THR A 547 5.43 20.47 34.92
C THR A 547 5.42 20.43 33.40
N GLY A 548 5.55 21.59 32.77
CA GLY A 548 5.73 21.70 31.33
C GLY A 548 6.98 22.49 30.96
N TRP A 549 7.22 22.56 29.66
CA TRP A 549 8.21 23.43 29.04
C TRP A 549 7.52 24.34 28.03
N ALA A 550 8.03 25.55 27.83
CA ALA A 550 7.58 26.45 26.77
C ALA A 550 8.70 27.39 26.31
N ARG A 551 8.72 27.70 25.01
CA ARG A 551 9.54 28.75 24.40
C ARG A 551 8.73 30.05 24.40
N GLY A 552 8.77 30.76 25.53
CA GLY A 552 7.97 31.96 25.78
C GLY A 552 6.76 31.71 26.68
N PRO A 553 5.84 32.68 26.81
CA PRO A 553 4.66 32.51 27.67
C PRO A 553 3.75 31.41 27.13
N ALA A 554 3.20 30.61 28.04
CA ALA A 554 2.27 29.54 27.72
C ALA A 554 1.04 29.63 28.62
N ARG A 555 -0.06 29.05 28.14
CA ARG A 555 -1.32 28.89 28.85
C ARG A 555 -1.63 27.40 28.95
N VAL A 556 -2.31 27.02 30.01
CA VAL A 556 -2.69 25.63 30.24
C VAL A 556 -4.18 25.53 30.36
N GLN A 557 -4.74 24.57 29.65
CA GLN A 557 -6.16 24.28 29.68
C GLN A 557 -6.36 22.85 30.18
N ALA A 558 -7.06 22.71 31.31
CA ALA A 558 -7.66 21.46 31.74
C ALA A 558 -9.13 21.46 31.31
N ALA A 559 -9.69 20.29 30.98
CA ALA A 559 -11.03 20.19 30.42
C ALA A 559 -12.12 20.85 31.30
N GLY A 560 -12.71 21.94 30.79
CA GLY A 560 -13.84 22.63 31.42
C GLY A 560 -13.47 23.80 32.35
N ASP A 561 -12.18 24.05 32.61
CA ASP A 561 -11.73 25.08 33.56
C ASP A 561 -11.22 26.36 32.85
N GLU A 562 -11.22 27.48 33.59
CA GLU A 562 -10.48 28.69 33.21
C GLU A 562 -8.97 28.39 33.09
N PRO A 563 -8.21 29.15 32.28
CA PRO A 563 -6.77 28.95 32.11
C PRO A 563 -6.06 28.91 33.47
N ALA A 564 -5.36 27.82 33.76
CA ALA A 564 -4.64 27.68 35.01
C ALA A 564 -3.44 28.65 35.04
N PRO A 565 -3.17 29.32 36.18
CA PRO A 565 -2.05 30.24 36.29
C PRO A 565 -0.73 29.47 36.14
N VAL A 566 0.06 29.87 35.14
CA VAL A 566 1.39 29.33 34.89
C VAL A 566 2.39 30.10 35.75
N ARG A 567 3.15 29.38 36.59
CA ARG A 567 4.20 29.99 37.41
C ARG A 567 5.54 29.73 36.75
N PRO A 568 6.39 30.75 36.55
CA PRO A 568 7.78 30.54 36.21
C PRO A 568 8.40 29.64 37.27
N ASP A 569 9.01 28.54 36.84
CA ASP A 569 9.76 27.69 37.73
C ASP A 569 11.15 28.31 37.96
N ALA A 570 11.62 28.31 39.21
CA ALA A 570 12.96 28.74 39.59
C ALA A 570 14.07 27.98 38.85
N ARG A 571 13.76 26.84 38.22
CA ARG A 571 14.68 25.97 37.49
C ARG A 571 14.55 26.04 35.95
N GLY A 572 13.99 27.11 35.41
CA GLY A 572 14.04 27.41 33.97
C GLY A 572 12.95 26.76 33.10
N GLY A 573 11.90 26.21 33.72
CA GLY A 573 10.67 25.76 33.06
C GLY A 573 9.45 26.55 33.52
N PHE A 574 8.27 25.97 33.35
CA PHE A 574 7.04 26.50 33.94
C PHE A 574 6.33 25.41 34.75
N GLU A 575 5.94 25.76 35.97
CA GLU A 575 5.14 24.91 36.83
C GLU A 575 3.67 25.26 36.67
N ILE A 576 2.85 24.22 36.59
CA ILE A 576 1.40 24.32 36.44
C ILE A 576 0.80 23.59 37.65
N VAL A 577 0.09 24.33 38.48
CA VAL A 577 -0.65 23.74 39.61
C VAL A 577 -2.12 23.75 39.23
N LEU A 578 -2.72 22.56 39.10
CA LEU A 578 -4.13 22.37 38.80
C LEU A 578 -4.87 21.95 40.08
N SER A 579 -5.84 22.75 40.51
CA SER A 579 -6.68 22.46 41.67
C SER A 579 -7.93 21.69 41.24
N GLY A 580 -8.05 20.40 41.57
CA GLY A 580 -9.28 19.62 41.32
C GLY A 580 -9.05 18.14 41.01
N PRO A 581 -10.13 17.32 40.98
CA PRO A 581 -10.07 15.90 40.65
C PRO A 581 -9.82 15.72 39.16
N GLY A 582 -8.56 15.86 38.72
CA GLY A 582 -8.23 15.81 37.31
C GLY A 582 -8.37 14.41 36.71
N GLY A 583 -9.21 14.36 35.68
CA GLY A 583 -9.34 13.23 34.77
C GLY A 583 -9.55 13.62 33.31
N GLY A 584 -9.59 14.93 33.01
CA GLY A 584 -9.78 15.44 31.65
C GLY A 584 -8.45 15.69 30.90
N PRO A 585 -8.51 15.93 29.58
CA PRO A 585 -7.36 16.36 28.80
C PRO A 585 -6.67 17.60 29.37
N ILE A 586 -5.34 17.61 29.31
CA ILE A 586 -4.47 18.74 29.67
C ILE A 586 -3.75 19.20 28.40
N ALA A 587 -3.95 20.45 28.00
CA ALA A 587 -3.24 21.06 26.87
C ALA A 587 -2.33 22.19 27.35
N VAL A 588 -1.06 22.17 26.92
CA VAL A 588 -0.09 23.25 27.15
C VAL A 588 0.08 24.00 25.84
N MET A 589 -0.50 25.20 25.75
CA MET A 589 -0.55 26.00 24.53
C MET A 589 0.36 27.24 24.65
N PRO A 590 1.27 27.49 23.70
CA PRO A 590 2.08 28.71 23.70
C PRO A 590 1.26 29.93 23.24
N GLU A 591 1.75 31.15 23.49
CA GLU A 591 1.19 32.36 22.86
C GLU A 591 1.37 32.39 21.34
N SER A 592 2.43 31.76 20.83
CA SER A 592 2.70 31.59 19.40
C SER A 592 3.27 30.21 19.07
N GLY A 593 2.84 29.63 17.95
CA GLY A 593 3.16 28.24 17.58
C GLY A 593 2.12 27.23 18.05
N THR A 594 2.50 25.96 18.14
CA THR A 594 1.64 24.86 18.55
C THR A 594 2.08 24.29 19.90
N GLY A 595 1.11 23.75 20.63
CA GLY A 595 1.29 23.13 21.93
C GLY A 595 1.04 21.63 21.92
N GLN A 596 1.29 20.98 23.06
CA GLN A 596 1.03 19.55 23.27
C GLN A 596 -0.28 19.36 24.05
N SER A 597 -1.08 18.37 23.63
CA SER A 597 -2.28 17.93 24.36
C SER A 597 -2.10 16.50 24.86
N PHE A 598 -2.42 16.29 26.14
CA PHE A 598 -2.35 15.02 26.84
C PHE A 598 -3.75 14.59 27.29
N THR A 599 -4.31 13.56 26.65
CA THR A 599 -5.72 13.19 26.78
C THR A 599 -5.99 12.08 27.80
N GLN A 600 -4.95 11.41 28.31
CA GLN A 600 -5.07 10.24 29.19
C GLN A 600 -4.51 10.49 30.61
N ALA A 601 -4.86 11.64 31.19
CA ALA A 601 -4.39 12.05 32.53
C ALA A 601 -4.76 11.06 33.64
N SER A 602 -5.99 10.56 33.65
CA SER A 602 -6.47 9.62 34.67
C SER A 602 -5.65 8.35 34.73
N GLY A 603 -5.36 7.74 33.58
CA GLY A 603 -4.52 6.55 33.48
C GLY A 603 -3.16 6.77 34.10
N TRP A 604 -2.47 7.88 33.83
CA TRP A 604 -1.18 8.16 34.46
C TRP A 604 -1.26 8.29 35.99
N LEU A 605 -2.35 8.89 36.51
CA LEU A 605 -2.52 9.26 37.92
C LEU A 605 -3.14 8.20 38.82
N GLU A 606 -3.57 7.06 38.28
CA GLU A 606 -4.11 5.95 39.06
C GLU A 606 -3.07 5.39 40.05
N PRO A 607 -3.41 5.21 41.33
CA PRO A 607 -2.52 4.60 42.31
C PRO A 607 -2.13 3.19 41.88
N ARG A 608 -0.83 2.88 41.93
CA ARG A 608 -0.31 1.57 41.55
C ARG A 608 0.52 0.97 42.68
N ARG A 609 0.49 -0.36 42.78
CA ARG A 609 1.47 -1.06 43.61
C ARG A 609 2.83 -1.02 42.90
N PRO A 610 3.94 -0.86 43.64
CA PRO A 610 5.27 -0.96 43.08
C PRO A 610 5.45 -2.26 42.30
N SER A 611 6.04 -2.15 41.12
CA SER A 611 6.38 -3.26 40.21
C SER A 611 7.35 -4.24 40.85
N SER A 612 8.30 -3.74 41.64
CA SER A 612 9.21 -4.55 42.44
C SER A 612 9.74 -3.79 43.66
N LEU A 613 9.73 -4.44 44.83
CA LEU A 613 10.41 -3.90 46.03
C LEU A 613 11.92 -3.73 45.83
N ARG A 614 12.53 -4.45 44.87
CA ARG A 614 13.94 -4.29 44.52
C ARG A 614 14.22 -2.92 43.93
N MET A 615 13.28 -2.37 43.16
CA MET A 615 13.43 -1.02 42.57
C MET A 615 13.52 0.05 43.66
N MET A 616 12.73 -0.09 44.73
CA MET A 616 12.78 0.84 45.88
C MET A 616 14.15 0.85 46.58
N ARG A 617 14.90 -0.26 46.56
CA ARG A 617 16.24 -0.37 47.17
C ARG A 617 17.35 0.29 46.34
N LEU A 618 17.06 0.64 45.09
CA LEU A 618 18.02 1.29 44.19
C LEU A 618 17.91 2.82 44.24
N ALA A 619 16.97 3.35 45.02
CA ALA A 619 16.80 4.77 45.28
C ALA A 619 18.13 5.44 45.65
N ASP A 620 18.49 6.49 44.90
CA ASP A 620 19.67 7.33 45.12
C ASP A 620 21.04 6.62 45.20
N ARG A 621 21.11 5.35 44.81
CA ARG A 621 22.33 4.53 44.86
C ARG A 621 23.48 5.12 44.05
N HIS A 622 23.16 5.85 42.99
CA HIS A 622 24.09 6.46 42.05
C HIS A 622 24.00 7.99 42.04
N ARG A 623 23.63 8.58 43.18
CA ARG A 623 23.50 10.03 43.32
C ARG A 623 24.82 10.72 42.99
N GLY A 624 24.77 11.62 42.01
CA GLY A 624 25.93 12.41 41.59
C GLY A 624 26.87 11.71 40.60
N GLU A 625 26.64 10.42 40.30
CA GLU A 625 27.34 9.71 39.22
C GLU A 625 26.81 10.12 37.84
N THR A 626 27.60 9.82 36.81
CA THR A 626 27.24 10.02 35.40
C THR A 626 27.03 8.65 34.76
N ALA A 627 25.84 8.42 34.19
CA ALA A 627 25.51 7.14 33.55
C ALA A 627 25.77 7.19 32.04
N TRP A 628 26.20 6.04 31.50
CA TRP A 628 26.36 5.81 30.07
C TRP A 628 25.26 4.89 29.56
N LEU A 629 24.45 5.37 28.63
CA LEU A 629 23.40 4.60 27.96
C LEU A 629 23.94 4.08 26.63
N ILE A 630 24.24 2.78 26.56
CA ILE A 630 24.94 2.13 25.45
C ILE A 630 23.91 1.45 24.54
N GLY A 631 23.52 2.14 23.48
CA GLY A 631 22.69 1.59 22.40
C GLY A 631 23.40 0.47 21.62
N ASN A 632 22.68 -0.09 20.67
CA ASN A 632 23.17 -1.20 19.84
C ASN A 632 23.41 -0.77 18.38
N GLY A 633 23.51 0.53 18.09
CA GLY A 633 23.64 1.06 16.74
C GLY A 633 25.01 0.78 16.10
N PRO A 634 25.14 0.94 14.77
CA PRO A 634 26.38 0.66 14.03
C PRO A 634 27.63 1.43 14.46
N SER A 635 27.52 2.57 15.15
CA SER A 635 28.69 3.36 15.59
C SER A 635 29.41 2.79 16.82
N VAL A 636 28.85 1.76 17.47
CA VAL A 636 29.48 1.12 18.62
C VAL A 636 30.77 0.42 18.21
N ARG A 637 31.84 0.68 18.96
CA ARG A 637 33.16 0.05 18.78
C ARG A 637 33.52 -0.77 20.01
N ILE A 638 34.19 -1.90 19.79
CA ILE A 638 34.65 -2.78 20.87
C ILE A 638 35.60 -2.04 21.82
N GLU A 639 36.54 -1.28 21.30
CA GLU A 639 37.50 -0.51 22.11
C GLU A 639 36.81 0.54 23.00
N ASP A 640 35.75 1.18 22.50
CA ASP A 640 34.98 2.16 23.25
C ASP A 640 34.19 1.47 24.39
N LEU A 641 33.66 0.26 24.17
CA LEU A 641 33.01 -0.52 25.23
C LEU A 641 34.02 -0.89 26.34
N GLU A 642 35.23 -1.30 25.97
CA GLU A 642 36.28 -1.61 26.96
C GLU A 642 36.69 -0.39 27.78
N ALA A 643 36.74 0.79 27.16
CA ALA A 643 37.02 2.05 27.86
C ALA A 643 35.93 2.45 28.87
N LEU A 644 34.71 1.94 28.71
CA LEU A 644 33.59 2.16 29.63
C LEU A 644 33.54 1.14 30.79
N GLN A 645 34.43 0.16 30.81
CA GLN A 645 34.48 -0.84 31.86
C GLN A 645 34.65 -0.21 33.25
N GLY A 646 33.85 -0.68 34.21
CA GLY A 646 33.86 -0.18 35.59
C GLY A 646 33.10 1.14 35.80
N ARG A 647 32.50 1.71 34.76
CA ARG A 647 31.61 2.88 34.87
C ARG A 647 30.15 2.47 35.00
N LEU A 648 29.33 3.38 35.53
CA LEU A 648 27.88 3.22 35.57
C LEU A 648 27.31 3.17 34.15
N THR A 649 26.92 1.98 33.71
CA THR A 649 26.54 1.70 32.32
C THR A 649 25.20 0.97 32.26
N PHE A 650 24.37 1.38 31.31
CA PHE A 650 23.13 0.74 30.94
C PHE A 650 23.27 0.19 29.52
N GLY A 651 23.28 -1.14 29.39
CA GLY A 651 23.14 -1.84 28.12
C GLY A 651 21.68 -2.09 27.79
N PHE A 652 21.38 -2.38 26.52
CA PHE A 652 20.01 -2.64 26.08
C PHE A 652 19.88 -3.96 25.34
N ASN A 653 18.77 -4.65 25.57
CA ASN A 653 18.35 -5.82 24.79
C ASN A 653 19.48 -6.85 24.64
N ARG A 654 19.90 -7.15 23.41
CA ARG A 654 20.85 -8.21 23.08
C ARG A 654 22.32 -7.76 22.98
N LEU A 655 22.72 -6.74 23.75
CA LEU A 655 24.13 -6.30 23.81
C LEU A 655 25.10 -7.45 24.15
N TYR A 656 24.63 -8.46 24.88
CA TYR A 656 25.42 -9.65 25.24
C TYR A 656 25.95 -10.44 24.04
N LEU A 657 25.40 -10.27 22.85
CA LEU A 657 25.93 -10.91 21.65
C LEU A 657 27.35 -10.41 21.31
N ALA A 658 27.74 -9.22 21.77
CA ALA A 658 29.10 -8.70 21.62
C ALA A 658 30.11 -9.30 22.60
N TYR A 659 29.68 -10.02 23.64
CA TYR A 659 30.55 -10.46 24.75
C TYR A 659 31.63 -11.48 24.37
N GLY A 660 31.52 -12.12 23.21
CA GLY A 660 32.60 -12.94 22.66
C GLY A 660 33.80 -12.12 22.14
N GLN A 661 33.62 -10.81 21.95
CA GLN A 661 34.61 -9.90 21.38
C GLN A 661 35.15 -8.90 22.42
N THR A 662 34.55 -8.80 23.61
CA THR A 662 34.94 -7.85 24.65
C THR A 662 34.71 -8.40 26.06
N ALA A 663 35.59 -7.99 26.98
CA ALA A 663 35.40 -8.24 28.42
C ALA A 663 34.35 -7.31 29.05
N PHE A 664 33.89 -6.27 28.33
CA PHE A 664 32.93 -5.29 28.84
C PHE A 664 31.63 -5.94 29.30
N ARG A 665 31.13 -5.55 30.49
CA ARG A 665 29.80 -5.92 30.98
C ARG A 665 29.10 -4.69 31.57
N PRO A 666 27.86 -4.38 31.18
CA PRO A 666 27.15 -3.24 31.69
C PRO A 666 26.75 -3.45 33.16
N THR A 667 26.66 -2.36 33.92
CA THR A 667 26.15 -2.39 35.30
C THR A 667 24.69 -2.85 35.34
N TYR A 668 23.91 -2.35 34.38
CA TYR A 668 22.48 -2.58 34.24
C TYR A 668 22.14 -2.94 32.80
N THR A 669 21.17 -3.83 32.60
CA THR A 669 20.61 -4.08 31.27
C THR A 669 19.12 -3.77 31.28
N VAL A 670 18.62 -3.07 30.27
CA VAL A 670 17.19 -2.75 30.16
C VAL A 670 16.62 -3.30 28.85
N THR A 671 15.51 -4.01 28.94
CA THR A 671 14.69 -4.42 27.79
C THR A 671 13.25 -3.96 28.02
N GLY A 672 12.60 -3.46 26.98
CA GLY A 672 11.26 -2.87 27.11
C GLY A 672 10.39 -2.88 25.85
N ASP A 673 10.87 -3.49 24.77
CA ASP A 673 10.08 -3.73 23.57
C ASP A 673 9.39 -5.09 23.71
N ALA A 674 8.06 -5.12 23.59
CA ALA A 674 7.27 -6.33 23.83
C ALA A 674 7.71 -7.48 22.92
N GLN A 675 7.92 -7.19 21.63
CA GLN A 675 8.36 -8.20 20.66
C GLN A 675 9.77 -8.71 20.96
N MET A 676 10.70 -7.83 21.38
CA MET A 676 12.03 -8.22 21.83
C MET A 676 11.98 -9.12 23.07
N ILE A 677 11.08 -8.83 24.02
CA ILE A 677 10.89 -9.60 25.23
C ILE A 677 10.29 -10.98 24.92
N GLU A 678 9.26 -11.03 24.07
CA GLU A 678 8.66 -12.29 23.60
C GLU A 678 9.70 -13.15 22.84
N ASP A 679 10.50 -12.52 21.98
CA ASP A 679 11.44 -13.25 21.14
C ASP A 679 12.69 -13.75 21.88
N PHE A 680 13.23 -12.92 22.78
CA PHE A 680 14.58 -13.07 23.33
C PHE A 680 14.68 -12.76 24.84
N GLY A 681 13.56 -12.54 25.53
CA GLY A 681 13.53 -12.13 26.93
C GLY A 681 14.28 -13.09 27.86
N GLN A 682 14.08 -14.40 27.68
CA GLN A 682 14.80 -15.42 28.45
C GLN A 682 16.32 -15.35 28.21
N GLU A 683 16.76 -15.24 26.96
CA GLU A 683 18.19 -15.10 26.63
C GLU A 683 18.80 -13.82 27.25
N ILE A 684 18.04 -12.72 27.27
CA ILE A 684 18.49 -11.46 27.87
C ILE A 684 18.70 -11.65 29.38
N VAL A 685 17.74 -12.23 30.10
CA VAL A 685 17.88 -12.46 31.55
C VAL A 685 19.05 -13.39 31.87
N ASP A 686 19.25 -14.44 31.07
CA ASP A 686 20.30 -15.42 31.32
C ASP A 686 21.71 -14.91 30.98
N ARG A 687 21.85 -14.02 30.00
CA ARG A 687 23.16 -13.71 29.38
C ARG A 687 23.60 -12.26 29.48
N ALA A 688 22.70 -11.32 29.75
CA ALA A 688 23.03 -9.90 29.74
C ALA A 688 24.10 -9.49 30.77
N GLY A 689 24.13 -10.15 31.93
CA GLY A 689 24.97 -9.73 33.05
C GLY A 689 24.50 -8.41 33.69
N GLY A 690 25.05 -8.11 34.86
CA GLY A 690 24.58 -6.97 35.67
C GLY A 690 23.17 -7.20 36.23
N THR A 691 22.52 -6.13 36.69
CA THR A 691 21.10 -6.20 37.08
C THR A 691 20.22 -5.96 35.85
N VAL A 692 19.35 -6.91 35.53
CA VAL A 692 18.45 -6.84 34.37
C VAL A 692 17.11 -6.22 34.76
N PHE A 693 16.68 -5.20 34.04
CA PHE A 693 15.33 -4.63 34.11
C PHE A 693 14.52 -5.09 32.91
N VAL A 694 13.38 -5.72 33.19
CA VAL A 694 12.40 -6.10 32.18
C VAL A 694 11.20 -5.18 32.34
N VAL A 695 11.04 -4.28 31.37
CA VAL A 695 10.00 -3.26 31.35
C VAL A 695 8.85 -3.76 30.50
N HIS A 696 7.69 -4.00 31.10
CA HIS A 696 6.54 -4.55 30.38
C HIS A 696 5.22 -4.10 31.05
N ASP A 697 4.10 -4.10 30.35
CA ASP A 697 2.81 -3.65 30.91
C ASP A 697 2.26 -4.64 31.96
N HIS A 698 2.59 -5.92 31.78
CA HIS A 698 2.38 -7.01 32.72
C HIS A 698 3.66 -7.83 32.93
N PRO A 699 3.81 -8.57 34.05
CA PRO A 699 4.96 -9.46 34.25
C PRO A 699 5.04 -10.50 33.13
N PRO A 700 6.14 -10.56 32.37
CA PRO A 700 6.30 -11.53 31.30
C PRO A 700 6.65 -12.92 31.87
N ASP A 701 6.37 -13.96 31.09
CA ASP A 701 6.69 -15.36 31.43
C ASP A 701 8.18 -15.65 31.18
N ILE A 702 9.03 -15.12 32.06
CA ILE A 702 10.49 -15.26 32.00
C ILE A 702 10.99 -15.76 33.37
N LEU A 703 11.89 -16.74 33.35
CA LEU A 703 12.52 -17.28 34.55
C LEU A 703 13.87 -16.61 34.78
N GLY A 704 14.23 -16.40 36.05
CA GLY A 704 15.56 -15.93 36.44
C GLY A 704 15.56 -14.66 37.29
N ASP A 705 16.75 -14.09 37.48
CA ASP A 705 16.95 -12.94 38.36
C ASP A 705 16.86 -11.61 37.59
N TYR A 706 15.67 -11.00 37.58
CA TYR A 706 15.45 -9.69 36.99
C TYR A 706 14.55 -8.79 37.85
N VAL A 707 14.57 -7.49 37.56
CA VAL A 707 13.69 -6.49 38.15
C VAL A 707 12.59 -6.17 37.15
N PHE A 708 11.38 -6.61 37.44
CA PHE A 708 10.20 -6.19 36.68
C PHE A 708 9.90 -4.72 36.95
N VAL A 709 9.71 -3.95 35.88
CA VAL A 709 9.27 -2.55 35.92
C VAL A 709 8.02 -2.42 35.07
N ARG A 710 6.96 -1.85 35.64
CA ARG A 710 5.69 -1.72 34.93
C ARG A 710 5.76 -0.59 33.91
N MET A 711 5.35 -0.88 32.69
CA MET A 711 5.16 0.10 31.63
C MET A 711 3.69 0.52 31.54
N LEU A 712 3.42 1.81 31.29
CA LEU A 712 2.11 2.27 30.86
C LEU A 712 2.20 2.86 29.45
N PRO A 713 1.57 2.24 28.43
CA PRO A 713 1.69 2.65 27.03
C PRO A 713 0.84 3.89 26.71
N ILE A 714 1.21 5.04 27.28
CA ILE A 714 0.59 6.34 27.04
C ILE A 714 1.43 7.19 26.08
N PHE A 715 0.75 7.90 25.17
CA PHE A 715 1.37 8.83 24.21
C PHE A 715 0.52 10.11 24.08
N PRO A 716 1.11 11.33 24.10
CA PRO A 716 2.54 11.62 24.30
C PRO A 716 3.11 11.07 25.62
N PRO A 717 4.39 10.65 25.66
CA PRO A 717 4.97 10.05 26.86
C PRO A 717 5.22 11.10 27.94
N LEU A 718 5.06 10.71 29.21
CA LEU A 718 5.43 11.53 30.37
C LEU A 718 6.72 10.99 30.99
N PHE A 719 7.46 11.85 31.70
CA PHE A 719 8.64 11.45 32.46
C PHE A 719 8.22 11.05 33.86
N SER A 720 8.33 9.76 34.19
CA SER A 720 7.98 9.27 35.53
C SER A 720 8.99 9.71 36.58
N LEU A 721 8.48 10.33 37.66
CA LEU A 721 9.25 10.62 38.86
C LEU A 721 9.19 9.46 39.89
N ALA A 722 8.35 8.46 39.64
CA ALA A 722 8.17 7.25 40.47
C ALA A 722 8.22 5.98 39.60
N PRO A 723 9.37 5.66 38.97
CA PRO A 723 9.52 4.51 38.08
C PRO A 723 9.33 3.15 38.78
N GLU A 724 9.38 3.10 40.11
CA GLU A 724 8.97 1.90 40.87
C GLU A 724 7.49 1.55 40.66
N GLU A 725 6.64 2.53 40.40
CA GLU A 725 5.22 2.31 40.09
C GLU A 725 4.99 2.10 38.60
N VAL A 726 5.54 3.00 37.78
CA VAL A 726 5.30 3.02 36.34
C VAL A 726 6.36 3.82 35.59
N VAL A 727 6.71 3.38 34.38
CA VAL A 727 7.46 4.17 33.40
C VAL A 727 6.65 4.34 32.11
N SER A 728 6.83 5.47 31.42
CA SER A 728 6.34 5.62 30.05
C SER A 728 7.33 4.98 29.06
N PRO A 729 6.85 4.41 27.95
CA PRO A 729 7.73 3.79 26.96
C PRO A 729 8.60 4.80 26.21
N GLY A 730 8.03 5.96 25.85
CA GLY A 730 8.68 6.97 25.00
C GLY A 730 9.23 6.43 23.68
N GLY A 731 8.74 5.28 23.21
CA GLY A 731 9.21 4.61 21.99
C GLY A 731 10.66 4.12 22.03
N SER A 732 11.34 4.09 23.19
CA SER A 732 12.76 3.71 23.28
C SER A 732 13.16 3.18 24.65
N SER A 733 13.88 2.05 24.70
CA SER A 733 14.44 1.51 25.94
C SER A 733 15.39 2.47 26.65
N LEU A 734 16.07 3.36 25.91
CA LEU A 734 16.92 4.41 26.50
C LEU A 734 16.10 5.37 27.36
N TYR A 735 14.90 5.74 26.90
CA TYR A 735 14.01 6.63 27.65
C TYR A 735 13.48 5.97 28.93
N MET A 736 13.18 4.66 28.86
CA MET A 736 12.80 3.88 30.05
C MET A 736 13.96 3.81 31.06
N ALA A 737 15.19 3.59 30.59
CA ALA A 737 16.37 3.59 31.45
C ALA A 737 16.65 4.95 32.10
N MET A 738 16.42 6.07 31.39
CA MET A 738 16.56 7.41 31.98
C MET A 738 15.60 7.61 33.16
N GLN A 739 14.35 7.14 33.07
CA GLN A 739 13.39 7.20 34.17
C GLN A 739 13.82 6.32 35.35
N ILE A 740 14.25 5.08 35.08
CA ILE A 740 14.78 4.16 36.11
C ILE A 740 16.00 4.77 36.81
N ALA A 741 16.98 5.26 36.05
CA ALA A 741 18.20 5.88 36.56
C ALA A 741 17.93 7.20 37.31
N TYR A 742 16.89 7.94 36.93
CA TYR A 742 16.46 9.13 37.66
C TYR A 742 16.14 8.80 39.12
N ARG A 743 15.44 7.69 39.36
CA ARG A 743 15.17 7.20 40.73
C ARG A 743 16.42 6.75 41.47
N MET A 744 17.43 6.30 40.74
CA MET A 744 18.75 5.96 41.30
C MET A 744 19.61 7.19 41.61
N GLY A 745 19.11 8.41 41.41
CA GLY A 745 19.82 9.65 41.71
C GLY A 745 20.69 10.18 40.57
N VAL A 746 20.64 9.57 39.39
CA VAL A 746 21.41 10.00 38.21
C VAL A 746 20.72 11.20 37.56
N ARG A 747 21.50 12.23 37.21
CA ARG A 747 21.03 13.41 36.44
C ARG A 747 21.88 13.71 35.20
N ARG A 748 23.03 13.04 35.06
CA ARG A 748 23.98 13.26 33.95
C ARG A 748 24.09 11.99 33.12
N PHE A 749 23.79 12.10 31.83
CA PHE A 749 23.74 10.97 30.91
C PHE A 749 24.57 11.24 29.67
N PHE A 750 25.43 10.28 29.31
CA PHE A 750 25.98 10.16 27.96
C PHE A 750 25.26 9.05 27.22
N VAL A 751 24.78 9.33 26.02
CA VAL A 751 24.18 8.36 25.10
C VAL A 751 25.21 7.99 24.05
N TYR A 752 25.52 6.70 23.92
CA TYR A 752 26.51 6.19 22.98
C TYR A 752 25.91 5.03 22.18
N GLY A 753 26.21 4.92 20.88
CA GLY A 753 25.68 3.86 20.03
C GLY A 753 24.19 4.00 19.69
N ALA A 754 23.65 5.23 19.73
CA ALA A 754 22.26 5.52 19.36
C ALA A 754 22.25 6.33 18.06
N ASP A 755 22.47 5.65 16.94
CA ASP A 755 22.77 6.31 15.67
C ASP A 755 21.60 7.01 15.01
N PHE A 756 20.36 6.59 15.28
CA PHE A 756 19.17 7.12 14.61
C PHE A 756 19.41 7.13 13.09
N ARG A 757 19.71 5.99 12.51
CA ARG A 757 19.69 5.78 11.05
C ARG A 757 19.12 4.39 10.86
N PHE A 758 17.90 4.31 10.33
CA PHE A 758 17.19 3.05 10.27
C PHE A 758 16.91 2.65 8.82
N THR A 759 17.35 1.46 8.45
CA THR A 759 17.13 0.85 7.13
C THR A 759 16.31 -0.43 7.32
N PHE A 760 15.17 -0.53 6.65
CA PHE A 760 14.36 -1.75 6.69
C PHE A 760 13.44 -1.87 5.50
N ASP A 761 13.17 -3.11 5.13
CA ASP A 761 12.12 -3.44 4.18
C ASP A 761 10.77 -3.24 4.87
N ARG A 762 9.95 -2.34 4.32
CA ARG A 762 8.58 -2.17 4.80
C ARG A 762 7.74 -3.31 4.26
N ALA A 763 7.50 -4.32 5.09
CA ALA A 763 6.54 -5.36 4.78
C ALA A 763 5.14 -4.74 4.63
N ARG A 764 4.42 -5.12 3.57
CA ARG A 764 2.99 -4.83 3.41
C ARG A 764 2.20 -5.70 4.39
N SER A 765 2.16 -5.31 5.67
CA SER A 765 1.33 -6.00 6.66
C SER A 765 -0.12 -5.50 6.59
N ARG A 766 -1.08 -6.43 6.56
CA ARG A 766 -2.52 -6.17 6.79
C ARG A 766 -2.84 -6.01 8.29
N ASP A 767 -1.90 -6.34 9.18
CA ASP A 767 -2.07 -6.18 10.62
C ASP A 767 -1.85 -4.74 11.07
N ARG A 768 -2.55 -4.36 12.14
CA ARG A 768 -2.46 -3.02 12.75
C ARG A 768 -1.06 -2.70 13.31
N PHE A 769 -0.20 -3.71 13.43
CA PHE A 769 1.19 -3.56 13.87
C PHE A 769 2.12 -3.38 12.68
N ARG A 770 2.92 -2.31 12.73
CA ARG A 770 3.96 -2.03 11.73
C ARG A 770 5.03 -3.12 11.88
N ILE A 771 5.20 -3.96 10.86
CA ILE A 771 6.22 -5.01 10.83
C ILE A 771 7.29 -4.60 9.80
N ALA A 772 8.55 -4.66 10.20
CA ALA A 772 9.73 -4.48 9.36
C ALA A 772 10.64 -5.71 9.43
N THR A 773 11.40 -5.91 8.36
CA THR A 773 12.48 -6.90 8.26
C THR A 773 13.74 -6.22 7.75
N GLY A 774 14.89 -6.88 7.91
CA GLY A 774 16.19 -6.37 7.48
C GLY A 774 17.21 -6.28 8.60
N ASP A 775 18.49 -6.24 8.21
CA ASP A 775 19.65 -6.11 9.10
C ASP A 775 20.40 -4.79 8.80
N GLY A 776 21.47 -4.49 9.54
CA GLY A 776 22.29 -3.28 9.33
C GLY A 776 21.94 -2.09 10.24
N ASN A 777 20.93 -2.25 11.09
CA ASN A 777 20.58 -1.26 12.13
C ASN A 777 21.40 -1.42 13.42
N HIS A 778 22.25 -2.46 13.49
CA HIS A 778 23.01 -2.80 14.68
C HIS A 778 24.47 -3.09 14.32
N PHE A 779 25.40 -2.80 15.22
CA PHE A 779 26.82 -3.19 15.03
C PHE A 779 27.04 -4.71 15.17
N ILE A 780 26.06 -5.42 15.74
CA ILE A 780 26.10 -6.86 15.97
C ILE A 780 25.36 -7.60 14.84
N PRO A 781 26.02 -8.50 14.10
CA PRO A 781 25.36 -9.31 13.07
C PRO A 781 24.26 -10.20 13.64
N GLY A 782 23.17 -10.40 12.87
CA GLY A 782 22.12 -11.35 13.26
C GLY A 782 21.35 -10.95 14.52
N TYR A 783 21.35 -9.66 14.88
CA TYR A 783 20.72 -9.14 16.11
C TYR A 783 19.24 -9.50 16.24
N ARG A 784 18.48 -9.55 15.13
CA ARG A 784 17.08 -10.03 15.11
C ARG A 784 16.93 -11.48 14.67
N SER A 785 18.02 -12.16 14.30
CA SER A 785 18.01 -13.57 13.88
C SER A 785 16.96 -13.87 12.78
N GLY A 786 16.79 -12.94 11.84
CA GLY A 786 15.81 -13.03 10.74
C GLY A 786 14.35 -12.74 11.14
N ARG A 787 14.05 -12.47 12.42
CA ARG A 787 12.69 -12.18 12.90
C ARG A 787 12.28 -10.74 12.57
N ALA A 788 10.98 -10.58 12.31
CA ALA A 788 10.33 -9.29 12.12
C ALA A 788 10.47 -8.38 13.35
N TRP A 789 10.38 -7.07 13.19
CA TRP A 789 10.48 -6.09 14.28
C TRP A 789 9.63 -4.83 14.03
N CYS A 790 9.36 -4.05 15.08
CA CYS A 790 8.54 -2.84 15.00
C CYS A 790 9.37 -1.60 14.57
N PRO A 791 9.06 -0.92 13.45
CA PRO A 791 9.71 0.31 13.06
C PRO A 791 9.70 1.40 14.14
N PRO A 792 10.74 2.25 14.24
CA PRO A 792 10.81 3.28 15.25
C PRO A 792 9.73 4.34 15.06
N SER A 793 9.10 4.77 16.16
CA SER A 793 8.22 5.95 16.17
C SER A 793 9.02 7.20 16.52
N LEU A 794 9.53 7.91 15.50
CA LEU A 794 10.32 9.14 15.72
C LEU A 794 9.54 10.21 16.48
N LYS A 795 8.21 10.25 16.32
CA LYS A 795 7.33 11.13 17.09
C LYS A 795 7.46 10.87 18.58
N ASP A 796 7.27 9.61 18.97
CA ASP A 796 7.22 9.24 20.38
C ASP A 796 8.61 9.27 21.03
N ILE A 797 9.63 8.84 20.28
CA ILE A 797 11.04 8.93 20.68
C ILE A 797 11.45 10.38 20.87
N GLY A 798 11.15 11.25 19.89
CA GLY A 798 11.49 12.67 19.97
C GLY A 798 10.81 13.37 21.15
N ALA A 799 9.52 13.10 21.39
CA ALA A 799 8.80 13.65 22.53
C ALA A 799 9.39 13.16 23.87
N GLY A 800 9.66 11.86 24.00
CA GLY A 800 10.25 11.29 25.21
C GLY A 800 11.66 11.85 25.49
N PHE A 801 12.53 11.83 24.50
CA PHE A 801 13.91 12.31 24.67
C PHE A 801 13.97 13.81 24.98
N LEU A 802 13.11 14.62 24.35
CA LEU A 802 12.98 16.04 24.72
C LEU A 802 12.55 16.18 26.18
N ALA A 803 11.55 15.39 26.61
CA ALA A 803 11.08 15.44 27.99
C ALA A 803 12.20 15.05 28.99
N ALA A 804 12.95 13.99 28.69
CA ALA A 804 14.10 13.58 29.50
C ALA A 804 15.18 14.67 29.56
N ARG A 805 15.57 15.26 28.42
CA ARG A 805 16.55 16.35 28.38
C ARG A 805 16.11 17.53 29.25
N ARG A 806 14.88 18.01 29.04
CA ARG A 806 14.32 19.13 29.80
C ARG A 806 14.27 18.83 31.30
N MET A 807 13.90 17.61 31.68
CA MET A 807 13.88 17.18 33.07
C MET A 807 15.29 17.13 33.69
N MET A 808 16.30 16.65 32.96
CA MET A 808 17.68 16.63 33.46
C MET A 808 18.28 18.03 33.57
N GLU A 809 18.11 18.87 32.55
CA GLU A 809 18.59 20.27 32.54
C GLU A 809 18.00 21.05 33.73
N ARG A 810 16.71 20.87 34.00
CA ARG A 810 16.01 21.47 35.15
C ARG A 810 16.66 21.09 36.50
N GLU A 811 17.16 19.88 36.63
CA GLU A 811 17.80 19.38 37.85
C GLU A 811 19.32 19.65 37.89
N GLY A 812 19.85 20.51 37.01
CA GLY A 812 21.28 20.81 36.91
C GLY A 812 22.12 19.68 36.31
N GLY A 813 21.46 18.74 35.63
CA GLY A 813 22.06 17.63 34.90
C GLY A 813 22.12 17.86 33.39
N PHE A 814 22.35 16.79 32.63
CA PHE A 814 22.37 16.83 31.17
C PHE A 814 22.06 15.47 30.55
N VAL A 815 21.65 15.49 29.28
CA VAL A 815 21.68 14.32 28.39
C VAL A 815 22.45 14.73 27.14
N ARG A 816 23.59 14.08 26.88
CA ARG A 816 24.52 14.40 25.79
C ARG A 816 24.76 13.18 24.90
N ASN A 817 24.93 13.41 23.61
CA ASN A 817 25.24 12.36 22.64
C ASN A 817 26.76 12.20 22.48
N ALA A 818 27.30 11.08 22.93
CA ALA A 818 28.70 10.68 22.78
C ALA A 818 28.94 9.71 21.61
N SER A 819 27.91 9.40 20.80
CA SER A 819 28.02 8.49 19.67
C SER A 819 28.94 9.05 18.58
N ARG A 820 29.70 8.18 17.92
CA ARG A 820 30.56 8.54 16.79
C ARG A 820 29.71 8.64 15.52
N GLY A 821 29.23 9.83 15.20
CA GLY A 821 28.34 10.05 14.05
C GLY A 821 26.87 9.78 14.38
N GLY A 822 26.10 9.25 13.42
CA GLY A 822 24.65 9.13 13.53
C GLY A 822 23.90 10.45 13.32
N ALA A 823 22.59 10.46 13.55
CA ALA A 823 21.69 11.59 13.38
C ALA A 823 20.85 11.91 14.64
N LEU A 824 21.31 11.46 15.81
CA LEU A 824 20.72 11.82 17.09
C LEU A 824 21.13 13.25 17.48
N GLU A 825 20.45 14.24 16.92
CA GLU A 825 20.78 15.67 17.10
C GLU A 825 19.92 16.38 18.17
N MET A 826 18.98 15.67 18.81
CA MET A 826 18.17 16.25 19.89
C MET A 826 18.94 16.44 21.21
N PHE A 827 20.11 15.82 21.33
CA PHE A 827 21.03 15.99 22.45
C PHE A 827 22.31 16.66 21.95
N GLU A 828 22.89 17.54 22.76
CA GLU A 828 24.18 18.15 22.48
C GLU A 828 25.23 17.06 22.27
N ARG A 829 25.99 17.14 21.18
CA ARG A 829 27.01 16.17 20.84
C ARG A 829 28.32 16.49 21.54
N THR A 830 28.91 15.49 22.18
CA THR A 830 30.21 15.58 22.85
C THR A 830 31.13 14.50 22.29
N PRO A 831 32.38 14.82 21.89
CA PRO A 831 33.33 13.80 21.46
C PRO A 831 33.48 12.72 22.53
N PHE A 832 33.53 11.45 22.11
CA PHE A 832 33.53 10.30 23.01
C PHE A 832 34.64 10.38 24.07
N GLU A 833 35.84 10.78 23.65
CA GLU A 833 37.03 10.91 24.48
C GLU A 833 36.87 12.04 25.53
N ALA A 834 36.22 13.14 25.15
CA ALA A 834 35.93 14.23 26.07
C ALA A 834 34.87 13.83 27.10
N ALA A 835 33.82 13.13 26.67
CA ALA A 835 32.80 12.57 27.56
C ALA A 835 33.40 11.54 28.54
N LEU A 836 34.36 10.73 28.09
CA LEU A 836 35.07 9.75 28.91
C LEU A 836 35.91 10.42 30.01
N ALA A 837 36.58 11.52 29.68
CA ALA A 837 37.35 12.31 30.63
C ALA A 837 36.43 13.03 31.64
N GLU A 838 35.35 13.66 31.19
CA GLU A 838 34.38 14.37 32.05
C GLU A 838 33.71 13.41 33.04
N SER A 839 33.33 12.22 32.59
CA SER A 839 32.69 11.21 33.46
C SER A 839 33.65 10.53 34.45
N ALA A 840 34.96 10.77 34.36
CA ALA A 840 35.96 10.27 35.32
C ALA A 840 36.20 11.22 36.51
N ALA A 841 35.84 12.51 36.38
CA ALA A 841 36.02 13.48 37.46
C ALA A 841 34.95 13.30 38.55
N PRO A 842 35.30 13.32 39.86
CA PRO A 842 34.29 13.46 40.90
C PRO A 842 33.48 14.73 40.65
N ALA A 843 32.16 14.67 40.83
CA ALA A 843 31.27 15.80 40.60
C ALA A 843 31.78 17.04 41.36
N ALA A 844 32.37 18.00 40.63
CA ALA A 844 32.73 19.27 41.21
C ALA A 844 31.45 19.96 41.67
N SER A 845 31.35 20.29 42.96
CA SER A 845 30.39 21.28 43.45
C SER A 845 30.79 22.64 42.87
N GLY A 846 30.32 22.92 41.65
CA GLY A 846 30.63 24.13 40.87
C GLY A 846 29.36 24.85 40.41
N PRO A 847 29.45 26.17 40.14
CA PRO A 847 28.37 27.12 40.38
C PRO A 847 27.23 27.03 39.38
N VAL A 848 26.06 27.47 39.85
CA VAL A 848 24.85 27.74 39.06
C VAL A 848 25.23 28.65 37.89
N TRP A 849 25.18 28.11 36.67
CA TRP A 849 25.34 28.88 35.44
C TRP A 849 24.20 29.88 35.31
N LYS A 850 24.53 31.17 35.24
CA LYS A 850 23.57 32.23 34.97
C LYS A 850 23.06 32.10 33.53
N ALA A 851 21.76 31.89 33.39
CA ALA A 851 21.06 32.02 32.12
C ALA A 851 21.25 33.44 31.56
N GLY A 852 21.79 33.56 30.35
CA GLY A 852 21.80 34.81 29.59
C GLY A 852 23.05 35.04 28.75
N ALA A 853 23.12 34.41 27.57
CA ALA A 853 23.82 34.94 26.40
C ALA A 853 23.47 34.10 25.15
N TRP A 854 22.30 34.34 24.58
CA TRP A 854 22.03 34.03 23.17
C TRP A 854 21.49 35.31 22.53
N ARG A 855 22.31 35.94 21.68
CA ARG A 855 21.90 36.87 20.63
C ARG A 855 22.32 36.27 19.31
#